data_AF-A0A1V6EZV2-F1
#
_entry.id   AF-A0A1V6EZV2-F1
#
_cell.length_a   1.000
_cell.length_b   1.000
_cell.length_c   1.000
_cell.angle_alpha   90.00
_cell.angle_beta   90.00
_cell.angle_gamma   90.00
#
_symmetry.space_group_name_H-M   'P 1'
#
loop_
_entity.id
_entity.type
_entity.pdbx_description
1 polymer ?
#
loop_
_entity_poly.entity_id
_entity_poly.type
_entity_poly.pdbx_seq_one_letter_code
_entity_poly.pdbx_strand_id
1 'polypeptide(L)'
;MQRIKYLIFALLFLLLGSLSGKHSDQYLLANYSYFRCYQNLPGFYYALLDSMQAANYNASVITMLPGDFPQRSDQLLKAMDQRGIDVLLYDMAFTEGSKNPEYGSEAFSIANYWRFEAEYDSTFKENLLDDLYFYNNSLTTGVPVPDELASGKYLLRLNKGQAGFAFNRLEFRWQDKAQTNYNIGNEFRFIQREMSDGSKGEIKANPAGDDTLYITIAFKCSNLPDEPEAELMRFSFNGLDRNRVEHQVPHLNTLNSKSGMSSYLTVGEYKMLPLISKDEANNKVWQHKEIVLQVSVQDLYNAGLLEGSISWKYLLSNLNPQVYWNGKGILELDYVEFEDTMHKRQKTDTELIKAVRDRIQALAMRYDNIKYFYLTDEPTQGQFDSFRRIKKDIFPDIKTIAPNSSGFYTCSILHRKNVIKPNKMIYDHIGLYAKIVTPELIAFDIYPLKGWMQWNNPTERRGVQRRLDYDMLDYYKYYKELCMQTGAQYMPCPQSYGEWNYTNAEKGFWALLRPPKYMQKCLQLLPLCYGADAILTYKIYNRIKDPLTTKLTYQEFSTIDVSPSGQLTMRPGWQGLQEANRKIVAYAKDMEPREWLDASVILTTGYQNPEKLSAVHTKAIEVLPQKLVQNEVDLYDGYVQCGLFTAEGKYPYFMLVNRRTEYISMVNNPSRSDSLLNIPPEKLDSYFVPAPPQSVKFTIDNSAKGIFGKEVALYDPFSKELFYSAADTPEINIDPGDGRLLQMCATLPKKVEGKMELNHLAVLQGEITLEKKAEVTVKPDCKLIIKEGSKITLKKGAKLNIQGETEIGQNVQIKLLKGSILNLNEANCKGGKEVKIIGVK
;
A
#
# COMPACT_ATOMS: atom_id res chain seq x y z
N MET A 1 -40.62 7.96 36.44
CA MET A 1 -39.36 7.26 36.12
C MET A 1 -39.25 6.77 34.68
N GLN A 2 -40.25 6.08 34.11
CA GLN A 2 -40.18 5.55 32.73
C GLN A 2 -39.97 6.61 31.64
N ARG A 3 -40.69 7.75 31.72
CA ARG A 3 -40.50 8.89 30.79
C ARG A 3 -39.09 9.49 30.84
N ILE A 4 -38.47 9.56 32.01
CA ILE A 4 -37.11 10.07 32.19
C ILE A 4 -36.09 9.10 31.57
N LYS A 5 -36.32 7.77 31.69
CA LYS A 5 -35.50 6.75 31.02
C LYS A 5 -35.59 6.86 29.49
N TYR A 6 -36.78 7.07 28.92
CA TYR A 6 -36.93 7.29 27.47
C TYR A 6 -36.29 8.60 27.01
N LEU A 7 -36.37 9.66 27.80
CA LEU A 7 -35.72 10.93 27.48
C LEU A 7 -34.20 10.81 27.52
N ILE A 8 -33.65 10.11 28.51
CA ILE A 8 -32.21 9.82 28.63
C ILE A 8 -31.76 8.92 27.48
N PHE A 9 -32.53 7.89 27.11
CA PHE A 9 -32.23 7.03 25.95
C PHE A 9 -32.28 7.81 24.63
N ALA A 10 -33.25 8.71 24.45
CA ALA A 10 -33.36 9.56 23.28
C ALA A 10 -32.22 10.60 23.22
N LEU A 11 -31.84 11.18 24.36
CA LEU A 11 -30.66 12.06 24.47
C LEU A 11 -29.37 11.30 24.20
N LEU A 12 -29.22 10.06 24.69
CA LEU A 12 -28.09 9.19 24.35
C LEU A 12 -28.07 8.84 22.87
N PHE A 13 -29.21 8.53 22.24
CA PHE A 13 -29.29 8.30 20.79
C PHE A 13 -29.00 9.56 19.97
N LEU A 14 -29.42 10.73 20.44
CA LEU A 14 -29.10 12.02 19.82
C LEU A 14 -27.63 12.42 20.02
N LEU A 15 -27.04 12.10 21.18
CA LEU A 15 -25.61 12.32 21.48
C LEU A 15 -24.71 11.29 20.77
N LEU A 16 -25.19 10.07 20.53
CA LEU A 16 -24.54 9.05 19.71
C LEU A 16 -24.67 9.39 18.20
N GLY A 17 -25.76 10.03 17.78
CA GLY A 17 -25.93 10.55 16.43
C GLY A 17 -25.00 11.72 16.07
N SER A 18 -24.44 12.41 17.08
CA SER A 18 -23.37 13.40 16.91
C SER A 18 -21.94 12.82 16.93
N LEU A 19 -21.79 11.51 17.13
CA LEU A 19 -20.57 10.78 16.78
C LEU A 19 -20.78 10.19 15.38
N SER A 20 -20.86 11.05 14.35
CA SER A 20 -20.84 10.55 12.99
C SER A 20 -19.44 9.99 12.73
N GLY A 21 -19.29 8.67 12.82
CA GLY A 21 -18.11 7.99 12.29
C GLY A 21 -17.90 8.37 10.82
N LYS A 22 -16.67 8.29 10.36
CA LYS A 22 -16.33 8.52 8.95
C LYS A 22 -17.04 7.51 8.07
N HIS A 23 -17.35 7.92 6.84
CA HIS A 23 -17.94 7.03 5.82
C HIS A 23 -17.05 5.82 5.53
N SER A 24 -15.74 5.98 5.76
CA SER A 24 -14.69 4.97 5.63
C SER A 24 -14.32 4.23 6.92
N ASP A 25 -14.98 4.46 8.06
CA ASP A 25 -14.61 3.81 9.33
C ASP A 25 -14.88 2.31 9.34
N GLN A 26 -15.88 1.82 8.59
CA GLN A 26 -16.16 0.38 8.52
C GLN A 26 -15.13 -0.36 7.64
N TYR A 27 -14.73 0.25 6.53
CA TYR A 27 -13.70 -0.27 5.63
C TYR A 27 -13.30 0.83 4.65
N LEU A 28 -12.00 1.14 4.56
CA LEU A 28 -11.52 2.19 3.66
C LEU A 28 -11.39 1.62 2.23
N LEU A 29 -12.31 2.03 1.36
CA LEU A 29 -12.27 1.76 -0.08
C LEU A 29 -12.07 3.09 -0.81
N ALA A 30 -10.79 3.43 -0.97
CA ALA A 30 -10.36 4.69 -1.52
C ALA A 30 -9.99 4.54 -3.00
N ASN A 31 -9.98 5.66 -3.71
CA ASN A 31 -9.26 5.76 -4.97
C ASN A 31 -8.10 6.76 -4.85
N TYR A 32 -7.04 6.45 -5.57
CA TYR A 32 -5.83 7.26 -5.66
C TYR A 32 -5.79 7.99 -7.00
N SER A 33 -6.84 8.77 -7.28
CA SER A 33 -6.84 9.72 -8.38
C SER A 33 -6.66 11.10 -7.77
N TYR A 34 -5.60 11.80 -8.15
CA TYR A 34 -5.30 13.13 -7.63
C TYR A 34 -6.32 14.16 -8.15
N PHE A 35 -7.47 14.28 -7.47
CA PHE A 35 -8.39 15.39 -7.68
C PHE A 35 -7.67 16.66 -7.28
N ARG A 36 -7.64 17.66 -8.16
CA ARG A 36 -6.95 18.93 -7.90
C ARG A 36 -7.95 20.05 -7.75
N CYS A 37 -7.78 20.86 -6.73
CA CYS A 37 -8.50 22.12 -6.59
C CYS A 37 -7.94 23.16 -7.59
N TYR A 38 -8.26 23.03 -8.89
CA TYR A 38 -7.85 24.03 -9.88
C TYR A 38 -8.47 25.40 -9.60
N GLN A 39 -7.92 26.45 -10.24
CA GLN A 39 -8.53 27.77 -10.27
C GLN A 39 -10.03 27.66 -10.58
N ASN A 40 -10.47 26.92 -11.60
CA ASN A 40 -11.89 26.60 -11.81
C ASN A 40 -12.15 25.10 -11.63
N LEU A 41 -13.09 24.73 -10.76
CA LEU A 41 -13.55 23.35 -10.60
C LEU A 41 -14.26 22.91 -11.89
N PRO A 42 -13.74 21.90 -12.62
CA PRO A 42 -14.41 21.43 -13.83
C PRO A 42 -15.75 20.78 -13.49
N GLY A 43 -16.81 21.10 -14.25
CA GLY A 43 -18.15 20.54 -13.99
C GLY A 43 -18.20 19.01 -13.97
N PHE A 44 -17.29 18.34 -14.70
CA PHE A 44 -17.21 16.88 -14.73
C PHE A 44 -16.79 16.26 -13.39
N TYR A 45 -16.23 17.02 -12.43
CA TYR A 45 -15.89 16.51 -11.11
C TYR A 45 -17.13 15.99 -10.36
N TYR A 46 -18.25 16.69 -10.43
CA TYR A 46 -19.48 16.25 -9.77
C TYR A 46 -19.98 14.91 -10.34
N ALA A 47 -19.93 14.75 -11.67
CA ALA A 47 -20.29 13.49 -12.33
C ALA A 47 -19.32 12.34 -11.98
N LEU A 48 -18.02 12.64 -11.78
CA LEU A 48 -17.05 11.67 -11.26
C LEU A 48 -17.40 11.26 -9.82
N LEU A 49 -17.70 12.22 -8.94
CA LEU A 49 -18.07 11.94 -7.55
C LEU A 49 -19.37 11.12 -7.45
N ASP A 50 -20.39 11.44 -8.25
CA ASP A 50 -21.63 10.65 -8.33
C ASP A 50 -21.34 9.22 -8.79
N SER A 51 -20.45 9.06 -9.78
CA SER A 51 -20.03 7.75 -10.27
C SER A 51 -19.28 6.96 -9.20
N MET A 52 -18.39 7.61 -8.44
CA MET A 52 -17.64 7.01 -7.34
C MET A 52 -18.54 6.53 -6.21
N GLN A 53 -19.51 7.36 -5.81
CA GLN A 53 -20.52 6.98 -4.82
C GLN A 53 -21.31 5.75 -5.28
N ALA A 54 -21.77 5.74 -6.55
CA ALA A 54 -22.47 4.60 -7.13
C ALA A 54 -21.60 3.32 -7.24
N ALA A 55 -20.27 3.48 -7.25
CA ALA A 55 -19.28 2.41 -7.21
C ALA A 55 -18.85 2.03 -5.78
N ASN A 56 -19.49 2.58 -4.74
CA ASN A 56 -19.18 2.38 -3.31
C ASN A 56 -17.77 2.82 -2.88
N TYR A 57 -17.11 3.71 -3.61
CA TYR A 57 -15.93 4.38 -3.06
C TYR A 57 -16.37 5.32 -1.95
N ASN A 58 -15.70 5.24 -0.81
CA ASN A 58 -15.98 6.09 0.35
C ASN A 58 -14.81 6.99 0.73
N ALA A 59 -13.75 7.02 -0.10
CA ALA A 59 -12.66 7.98 0.06
C ALA A 59 -11.93 8.29 -1.26
N SER A 60 -11.23 9.42 -1.29
CA SER A 60 -10.35 9.81 -2.40
C SER A 60 -9.17 10.65 -1.95
N VAL A 61 -8.06 10.57 -2.69
CA VAL A 61 -7.00 11.57 -2.61
C VAL A 61 -7.44 12.89 -3.22
N ILE A 62 -7.16 13.99 -2.53
CA ILE A 62 -7.32 15.36 -3.03
C ILE A 62 -6.03 16.12 -2.82
N THR A 63 -5.59 16.82 -3.86
CA THR A 63 -4.47 17.75 -3.80
C THR A 63 -4.96 19.18 -3.55
N MET A 64 -4.46 19.80 -2.49
CA MET A 64 -4.52 21.25 -2.27
C MET A 64 -3.18 21.88 -2.67
N LEU A 65 -3.23 22.92 -3.49
CA LEU A 65 -2.06 23.66 -3.97
C LEU A 65 -1.95 25.03 -3.27
N PRO A 66 -0.76 25.65 -3.28
CA PRO A 66 -0.59 27.03 -2.80
C PRO A 66 -1.44 28.00 -3.62
N GLY A 67 -2.18 28.90 -2.94
CA GLY A 67 -3.04 29.89 -3.60
C GLY A 67 -4.40 29.38 -4.04
N ASP A 68 -4.77 28.13 -3.70
CA ASP A 68 -6.14 27.66 -3.88
C ASP A 68 -7.11 28.55 -3.12
N PHE A 69 -8.10 29.10 -3.81
CA PHE A 69 -9.11 29.97 -3.21
C PHE A 69 -9.90 29.17 -2.16
N PRO A 70 -9.85 29.53 -0.86
CA PRO A 70 -10.46 28.75 0.21
C PRO A 70 -11.95 28.44 0.03
N GLN A 71 -12.65 29.25 -0.77
CA GLN A 71 -14.06 29.08 -1.13
C GLN A 71 -14.31 27.95 -2.13
N ARG A 72 -13.32 27.58 -2.96
CA ARG A 72 -13.44 26.56 -4.02
C ARG A 72 -12.98 25.18 -3.53
N SER A 73 -11.89 25.10 -2.76
CA SER A 73 -11.54 23.86 -2.04
C SER A 73 -12.66 23.45 -1.08
N ASP A 74 -13.32 24.43 -0.45
CA ASP A 74 -14.57 24.22 0.29
C ASP A 74 -15.67 23.54 -0.53
N GLN A 75 -15.88 23.96 -1.78
CA GLN A 75 -16.94 23.39 -2.62
C GLN A 75 -16.68 21.92 -2.91
N LEU A 76 -15.45 21.56 -3.28
CA LEU A 76 -15.11 20.17 -3.59
C LEU A 76 -15.14 19.28 -2.34
N LEU A 77 -14.52 19.71 -1.24
CA LEU A 77 -14.49 18.97 0.02
C LEU A 77 -15.90 18.72 0.57
N LYS A 78 -16.77 19.74 0.54
CA LYS A 78 -18.19 19.60 0.92
C LYS A 78 -18.97 18.73 -0.04
N ALA A 79 -18.72 18.83 -1.35
CA ALA A 79 -19.39 17.99 -2.34
C ALA A 79 -19.05 16.50 -2.18
N MET A 80 -17.84 16.20 -1.72
CA MET A 80 -17.39 14.85 -1.38
C MET A 80 -18.05 14.35 -0.09
N ASP A 81 -18.07 15.16 0.96
CA ASP A 81 -18.74 14.80 2.22
C ASP A 81 -20.24 14.52 2.02
N GLN A 82 -20.93 15.37 1.23
CA GLN A 82 -22.33 15.17 0.85
C GLN A 82 -22.61 13.85 0.12
N ARG A 83 -21.58 13.23 -0.47
CA ARG A 83 -21.66 11.95 -1.18
C ARG A 83 -21.11 10.79 -0.36
N GLY A 84 -20.74 11.02 0.89
CA GLY A 84 -20.14 9.99 1.74
C GLY A 84 -18.70 9.64 1.35
N ILE A 85 -17.95 10.62 0.83
CA ILE A 85 -16.57 10.43 0.37
C ILE A 85 -15.63 11.21 1.29
N ASP A 86 -14.86 10.46 2.07
CA ASP A 86 -13.78 10.98 2.89
C ASP A 86 -12.54 11.36 2.05
N VAL A 87 -11.61 12.05 2.69
CA VAL A 87 -10.49 12.70 2.03
C VAL A 87 -9.17 12.22 2.60
N LEU A 88 -8.33 11.76 1.70
CA LEU A 88 -6.90 11.56 1.93
C LEU A 88 -6.21 12.84 1.44
N LEU A 89 -5.97 13.77 2.36
CA LEU A 89 -5.64 15.15 2.01
C LEU A 89 -4.15 15.29 1.70
N TYR A 90 -3.84 15.56 0.44
CA TYR A 90 -2.50 15.89 -0.03
C TYR A 90 -2.30 17.40 -0.08
N ASP A 91 -1.84 17.92 1.04
CA ASP A 91 -1.66 19.36 1.26
C ASP A 91 -0.27 19.81 0.80
N MET A 92 -0.22 20.30 -0.43
CA MET A 92 0.99 20.81 -1.08
C MET A 92 1.18 22.31 -0.90
N ALA A 93 0.46 22.94 0.03
CA ALA A 93 0.57 24.38 0.25
C ALA A 93 1.99 24.79 0.65
N PHE A 94 2.43 25.91 0.09
CA PHE A 94 3.75 26.47 0.27
C PHE A 94 3.79 27.95 -0.16
N THR A 95 3.89 28.89 0.78
CA THR A 95 4.07 30.33 0.49
C THR A 95 5.32 30.92 1.16
N GLU A 96 6.16 31.60 0.38
CA GLU A 96 7.39 32.28 0.85
C GLU A 96 7.14 33.71 1.34
N GLY A 97 8.11 34.22 2.10
CA GLY A 97 8.27 35.65 2.36
C GLY A 97 7.52 36.19 3.57
N SER A 98 6.71 35.38 4.25
CA SER A 98 6.20 35.69 5.58
C SER A 98 7.16 35.20 6.66
N LYS A 99 7.15 35.82 7.85
CA LYS A 99 7.86 35.30 9.03
C LYS A 99 7.38 33.89 9.44
N ASN A 100 6.17 33.51 9.01
CA ASN A 100 5.57 32.18 9.20
C ASN A 100 5.07 31.64 7.83
N PRO A 101 5.94 30.97 7.04
CA PRO A 101 5.56 30.40 5.75
C PRO A 101 4.46 29.34 5.91
N GLU A 102 3.49 29.32 5.00
CA GLU A 102 2.41 28.33 4.99
C GLU A 102 2.95 27.02 4.40
N TYR A 103 3.41 26.08 5.23
CA TYR A 103 3.78 24.73 4.78
C TYR A 103 2.64 23.74 5.02
N GLY A 104 2.24 23.06 3.95
CA GLY A 104 1.38 21.89 4.00
C GLY A 104 2.15 20.62 4.37
N SER A 105 1.43 19.55 4.68
CA SER A 105 2.02 18.28 5.12
C SER A 105 3.01 17.69 4.12
N GLU A 106 2.77 17.87 2.80
CA GLU A 106 3.66 17.36 1.75
C GLU A 106 5.02 18.07 1.76
N ALA A 107 4.99 19.40 1.63
CA ALA A 107 6.20 20.21 1.58
C ALA A 107 7.02 20.04 2.86
N PHE A 108 6.35 19.96 4.01
CA PHE A 108 7.02 19.76 5.28
C PHE A 108 7.71 18.39 5.40
N SER A 109 7.18 17.34 4.75
CA SER A 109 7.79 16.00 4.80
C SER A 109 8.93 15.78 3.80
N ILE A 110 9.07 16.62 2.77
CA ILE A 110 10.24 16.63 1.87
C ILE A 110 11.42 17.27 2.62
N ALA A 111 12.02 16.49 3.51
CA ALA A 111 13.17 16.89 4.30
C ALA A 111 14.18 15.73 4.32
N ASN A 112 15.44 16.04 4.03
CA ASN A 112 16.48 15.05 3.82
C ASN A 112 17.41 14.95 5.04
N TYR A 113 17.60 13.72 5.51
CA TYR A 113 18.57 13.37 6.53
C TYR A 113 19.12 11.97 6.28
N TRP A 114 20.45 11.84 6.32
CA TRP A 114 21.10 10.55 6.23
C TRP A 114 22.53 10.56 6.74
N ARG A 115 22.89 9.53 7.49
CA ARG A 115 24.26 9.20 7.89
C ARG A 115 24.86 8.05 7.08
N PHE A 116 26.08 8.25 6.60
CA PHE A 116 26.92 7.25 5.96
C PHE A 116 28.13 6.94 6.85
N GLU A 117 28.16 5.74 7.38
CA GLU A 117 29.29 5.18 8.14
C GLU A 117 30.51 5.01 7.22
N ALA A 118 31.69 5.41 7.68
CA ALA A 118 32.87 5.59 6.85
C ALA A 118 33.58 4.28 6.48
N GLU A 119 33.40 3.23 7.27
CA GLU A 119 34.07 1.93 7.16
C GLU A 119 33.52 1.04 6.03
N TYR A 120 32.35 1.34 5.49
CA TYR A 120 31.66 0.51 4.49
C TYR A 120 32.29 0.65 3.11
N ASP A 121 33.47 0.10 2.89
CA ASP A 121 34.04 -0.05 1.55
C ASP A 121 33.55 -1.34 0.85
N SER A 122 34.09 -1.65 -0.34
CA SER A 122 33.73 -2.88 -1.07
C SER A 122 34.22 -4.17 -0.41
N THR A 123 35.19 -4.08 0.49
CA THR A 123 35.81 -5.21 1.18
C THR A 123 35.14 -5.52 2.52
N PHE A 124 34.55 -4.53 3.19
CA PHE A 124 33.84 -4.68 4.45
C PHE A 124 32.63 -5.62 4.28
N LYS A 125 32.41 -6.52 5.24
CA LYS A 125 31.38 -7.58 5.15
C LYS A 125 30.34 -7.56 6.26
N GLU A 126 30.55 -6.81 7.33
CA GLU A 126 29.52 -6.65 8.36
C GLU A 126 28.30 -5.91 7.78
N ASN A 127 27.14 -6.26 8.32
CA ASN A 127 25.82 -5.75 7.94
C ASN A 127 25.51 -5.81 6.42
N LEU A 128 26.19 -6.67 5.66
CA LEU A 128 26.07 -6.78 4.19
C LEU A 128 24.68 -7.16 3.68
N LEU A 129 23.78 -7.62 4.56
CA LEU A 129 22.41 -7.99 4.22
C LEU A 129 21.35 -7.03 4.78
N ASP A 130 21.74 -6.04 5.60
CA ASP A 130 20.81 -5.07 6.19
C ASP A 130 20.59 -3.91 5.21
N ASP A 131 19.33 -3.70 4.82
CA ASP A 131 18.89 -2.67 3.87
C ASP A 131 19.25 -1.24 4.31
N LEU A 132 19.50 -1.02 5.60
CA LEU A 132 19.99 0.26 6.12
C LEU A 132 21.36 0.65 5.53
N TYR A 133 22.24 -0.32 5.32
CA TYR A 133 23.63 -0.14 4.87
C TYR A 133 23.81 -0.58 3.41
N PHE A 134 22.89 -0.16 2.55
CA PHE A 134 22.90 -0.53 1.13
C PHE A 134 24.06 0.11 0.35
N TYR A 135 24.78 1.06 0.94
CA TYR A 135 25.81 1.88 0.28
C TYR A 135 27.22 1.37 0.55
N ASN A 136 28.16 1.84 -0.27
CA ASN A 136 29.58 1.77 0.00
C ASN A 136 30.26 3.13 -0.22
N ASN A 137 31.44 3.27 0.38
CA ASN A 137 32.38 4.36 0.18
C ASN A 137 33.63 3.79 -0.54
N SER A 138 33.63 3.87 -1.86
CA SER A 138 34.66 3.28 -2.72
C SER A 138 35.94 4.13 -2.77
N LEU A 139 37.07 3.50 -3.10
CA LEU A 139 38.37 4.16 -3.34
C LEU A 139 38.93 4.90 -2.10
N THR A 140 38.67 4.36 -0.90
CA THR A 140 39.28 4.80 0.35
C THR A 140 40.63 4.15 0.57
N THR A 141 41.44 4.75 1.45
CA THR A 141 42.78 4.27 1.79
C THR A 141 42.90 3.80 3.24
N GLY A 142 41.89 4.01 4.07
CA GLY A 142 41.88 3.60 5.48
C GLY A 142 41.52 2.14 5.69
N VAL A 143 41.57 1.70 6.95
CA VAL A 143 41.16 0.35 7.38
C VAL A 143 40.08 0.43 8.47
N PRO A 144 39.08 -0.46 8.45
CA PRO A 144 38.07 -0.52 9.51
C PRO A 144 38.71 -0.97 10.82
N VAL A 145 38.41 -0.28 11.92
CA VAL A 145 38.82 -0.65 13.28
C VAL A 145 37.59 -0.66 14.20
N PRO A 146 37.39 -1.71 15.03
CA PRO A 146 36.23 -1.79 15.90
C PRO A 146 36.32 -0.80 17.06
N ASP A 147 35.20 -0.16 17.38
CA ASP A 147 34.99 0.67 18.58
C ASP A 147 33.51 0.65 18.96
N GLU A 148 33.15 0.06 20.11
CA GLU A 148 31.75 -0.08 20.54
C GLU A 148 31.02 1.25 20.78
N LEU A 149 31.74 2.37 20.87
CA LEU A 149 31.13 3.70 21.04
C LEU A 149 30.95 4.45 19.70
N ALA A 150 31.48 3.94 18.59
CA ALA A 150 31.26 4.48 17.24
C ALA A 150 29.85 4.15 16.73
N SER A 151 29.28 4.94 15.82
CA SER A 151 27.88 4.75 15.39
C SER A 151 27.64 3.41 14.71
N GLY A 152 28.56 2.99 13.82
CA GLY A 152 28.55 1.69 13.16
C GLY A 152 29.22 0.56 13.95
N LYS A 153 29.74 0.86 15.15
CA LYS A 153 30.70 0.04 15.93
C LYS A 153 32.09 -0.11 15.31
N TYR A 154 32.36 0.64 14.25
CA TYR A 154 33.63 0.67 13.56
C TYR A 154 33.98 2.10 13.19
N LEU A 155 35.27 2.35 13.01
CA LEU A 155 35.82 3.59 12.50
C LEU A 155 36.69 3.27 11.29
N LEU A 156 36.78 4.18 10.33
CA LEU A 156 37.81 4.12 9.31
C LEU A 156 39.08 4.82 9.82
N ARG A 157 40.18 4.07 9.97
CA ARG A 157 41.47 4.60 10.46
C ARG A 157 42.51 4.73 9.34
N LEU A 158 43.18 5.88 9.29
CA LEU A 158 44.38 6.13 8.48
C LEU A 158 45.56 6.46 9.40
N ASN A 159 46.67 5.75 9.24
CA ASN A 159 47.84 5.89 10.12
C ASN A 159 48.74 7.08 9.76
N LYS A 160 49.68 7.40 10.65
CA LYS A 160 50.70 8.43 10.39
C LYS A 160 51.54 8.09 9.16
N GLY A 161 51.66 9.04 8.24
CA GLY A 161 52.36 8.86 6.96
C GLY A 161 51.50 8.25 5.84
N GLN A 162 50.26 7.84 6.13
CA GLN A 162 49.33 7.29 5.15
C GLN A 162 48.41 8.39 4.63
N ALA A 163 48.78 9.03 3.52
CA ALA A 163 47.93 10.01 2.84
C ALA A 163 46.95 9.31 1.88
N GLY A 164 45.76 9.89 1.70
CA GLY A 164 44.74 9.37 0.79
C GLY A 164 43.32 9.75 1.18
N PHE A 165 42.35 9.25 0.43
CA PHE A 165 40.94 9.50 0.74
C PHE A 165 40.50 8.67 1.95
N ALA A 166 39.94 9.34 2.94
CA ALA A 166 39.16 8.74 4.02
C ALA A 166 37.70 8.57 3.59
N PHE A 167 37.21 9.45 2.72
CA PHE A 167 35.88 9.33 2.11
C PHE A 167 35.96 9.87 0.69
N ASN A 168 35.33 9.20 -0.28
CA ASN A 168 35.51 9.58 -1.68
C ASN A 168 34.26 9.42 -2.54
N ARG A 169 33.71 8.21 -2.66
CA ARG A 169 32.63 7.93 -3.63
C ARG A 169 31.54 7.06 -3.03
N LEU A 170 30.31 7.59 -3.05
CA LEU A 170 29.12 6.90 -2.55
C LEU A 170 28.43 6.15 -3.68
N GLU A 171 28.42 4.82 -3.59
CA GLU A 171 27.74 3.95 -4.54
C GLU A 171 26.84 2.96 -3.81
N PHE A 172 25.89 2.39 -4.54
CA PHE A 172 25.10 1.27 -4.05
C PHE A 172 26.00 0.03 -3.96
N ARG A 173 26.09 -0.57 -2.77
CA ARG A 173 26.92 -1.74 -2.44
C ARG A 173 26.50 -2.99 -3.19
N TRP A 174 25.24 -3.07 -3.58
CA TRP A 174 24.65 -4.18 -4.33
C TRP A 174 24.30 -3.75 -5.76
N GLN A 175 24.40 -4.69 -6.69
CA GLN A 175 24.16 -4.43 -8.11
C GLN A 175 22.79 -4.93 -8.55
N ASP A 176 22.23 -4.28 -9.57
CA ASP A 176 21.12 -4.86 -10.37
C ASP A 176 21.70 -6.00 -11.24
N LYS A 177 20.84 -6.93 -11.69
CA LYS A 177 21.13 -7.98 -12.67
C LYS A 177 21.85 -7.46 -13.93
N ALA A 178 21.69 -6.18 -14.27
CA ALA A 178 22.36 -5.52 -15.39
C ALA A 178 23.79 -4.98 -15.07
N GLN A 179 24.31 -5.19 -13.85
CA GLN A 179 25.66 -4.79 -13.41
C GLN A 179 26.01 -3.30 -13.57
N THR A 180 25.05 -2.39 -13.43
CA THR A 180 25.33 -0.96 -13.42
C THR A 180 25.69 -0.47 -12.01
N ASN A 181 26.84 0.21 -11.85
CA ASN A 181 27.13 0.96 -10.63
C ASN A 181 26.10 2.08 -10.48
N TYR A 182 25.34 2.05 -9.40
CA TYR A 182 24.40 3.10 -9.05
C TYR A 182 25.10 4.09 -8.12
N ASN A 183 25.29 5.31 -8.58
CA ASN A 183 25.73 6.39 -7.69
C ASN A 183 24.57 6.80 -6.79
N ILE A 184 24.87 7.17 -5.55
CA ILE A 184 23.88 7.67 -4.60
C ILE A 184 23.59 9.14 -4.92
N GLY A 185 22.31 9.49 -4.92
CA GLY A 185 21.87 10.84 -5.26
C GLY A 185 20.36 10.92 -5.33
N ASN A 186 19.73 10.07 -6.14
CA ASN A 186 18.29 10.10 -6.41
C ASN A 186 17.42 9.90 -5.16
N GLU A 187 18.04 9.39 -4.09
CA GLU A 187 17.45 9.22 -2.78
C GLU A 187 17.29 10.57 -2.02
N PHE A 188 17.95 11.64 -2.46
CA PHE A 188 17.77 13.01 -1.99
C PHE A 188 16.83 13.77 -2.92
N ARG A 189 15.76 14.33 -2.35
CA ARG A 189 14.73 15.05 -3.10
C ARG A 189 14.45 16.37 -2.42
N PHE A 190 14.47 17.45 -3.20
CA PHE A 190 14.21 18.81 -2.71
C PHE A 190 12.90 19.33 -3.30
N ILE A 191 12.26 20.27 -2.62
CA ILE A 191 11.03 20.89 -3.11
C ILE A 191 11.33 21.65 -4.41
N GLN A 192 10.43 21.56 -5.40
CA GLN A 192 10.46 22.39 -6.58
C GLN A 192 9.10 23.06 -6.79
N ARG A 193 9.09 24.37 -7.10
CA ARG A 193 7.87 25.07 -7.51
C ARG A 193 7.65 24.96 -9.02
N GLU A 194 6.52 24.37 -9.41
CA GLU A 194 5.95 24.55 -10.75
C GLU A 194 5.09 25.82 -10.72
N MET A 195 5.35 26.77 -11.62
CA MET A 195 4.51 27.96 -11.75
C MET A 195 3.13 27.57 -12.29
N SER A 196 2.10 28.37 -12.04
CA SER A 196 0.71 28.05 -12.46
C SER A 196 0.53 27.90 -13.98
N ASP A 197 1.46 28.39 -14.77
CA ASP A 197 1.51 28.27 -16.23
C ASP A 197 2.34 27.06 -16.73
N GLY A 198 2.82 26.21 -15.80
CA GLY A 198 3.66 25.05 -16.10
C GLY A 198 5.13 25.40 -16.38
N SER A 199 5.52 26.68 -16.26
CA SER A 199 6.92 27.07 -16.36
C SER A 199 7.68 26.70 -15.07
N LYS A 200 8.95 26.35 -15.23
CA LYS A 200 9.88 26.23 -14.09
C LYS A 200 10.53 27.60 -13.95
N GLY A 201 10.26 28.29 -12.85
CA GLY A 201 10.89 29.58 -12.56
C GLY A 201 12.41 29.45 -12.41
N GLU A 202 13.12 30.58 -12.40
CA GLU A 202 14.51 30.59 -11.95
C GLU A 202 14.60 29.95 -10.56
N ILE A 203 15.64 29.17 -10.29
CA ILE A 203 15.80 28.49 -9.00
C ILE A 203 15.89 29.47 -7.82
N LYS A 204 16.32 30.73 -8.03
CA LYS A 204 16.23 31.78 -7.01
C LYS A 204 14.80 32.15 -6.59
N ALA A 205 13.82 31.90 -7.44
CA ALA A 205 12.41 32.08 -7.15
C ALA A 205 11.74 30.77 -6.64
N ASN A 206 12.55 29.73 -6.39
CA ASN A 206 12.14 28.45 -5.86
C ASN A 206 12.47 28.38 -4.37
N PRO A 207 11.64 27.71 -3.55
CA PRO A 207 11.86 27.64 -2.10
C PRO A 207 13.16 26.96 -1.72
N ALA A 208 13.56 25.99 -2.54
CA ALA A 208 14.82 25.30 -2.37
C ALA A 208 16.03 26.13 -2.85
N GLY A 209 15.82 27.30 -3.46
CA GLY A 209 16.92 28.16 -3.93
C GLY A 209 17.81 28.67 -2.82
N ASP A 210 17.24 28.95 -1.64
CA ASP A 210 17.96 29.33 -0.43
C ASP A 210 18.28 28.13 0.49
N ASP A 211 17.85 26.92 0.11
CA ASP A 211 18.13 25.72 0.88
C ASP A 211 19.60 25.32 0.78
N THR A 212 20.08 24.72 1.86
CA THR A 212 21.45 24.28 2.02
C THR A 212 21.45 22.82 2.41
N LEU A 213 22.32 22.06 1.77
CA LEU A 213 22.72 20.74 2.22
C LEU A 213 23.92 20.91 3.16
N TYR A 214 23.73 20.53 4.41
CA TYR A 214 24.75 20.48 5.45
C TYR A 214 25.40 19.09 5.41
N ILE A 215 26.73 19.07 5.28
CA ILE A 215 27.52 17.84 5.31
C ILE A 215 28.40 17.89 6.56
N THR A 216 28.06 17.06 7.54
CA THR A 216 28.78 16.94 8.81
C THR A 216 29.72 15.75 8.76
N ILE A 217 30.98 15.96 9.12
CA ILE A 217 32.01 14.92 9.14
C ILE A 217 32.45 14.73 10.60
N ALA A 218 32.27 13.52 11.14
CA ALA A 218 32.63 13.19 12.52
C ALA A 218 33.95 12.42 12.57
N PHE A 219 34.98 13.02 13.18
CA PHE A 219 36.34 12.50 13.12
C PHE A 219 37.18 12.86 14.35
N LYS A 220 38.31 12.17 14.51
CA LYS A 220 39.32 12.45 15.53
C LYS A 220 40.70 12.35 14.91
N CYS A 221 41.56 13.31 15.26
CA CYS A 221 42.95 13.31 14.87
C CYS A 221 43.85 13.18 16.09
N SER A 222 44.87 12.33 16.02
CA SER A 222 45.89 12.17 17.07
C SER A 222 47.30 12.17 16.48
N ASN A 223 48.33 12.32 17.31
CA ASN A 223 49.73 12.39 16.87
C ASN A 223 50.00 13.47 15.81
N LEU A 224 49.34 14.62 15.98
CA LEU A 224 49.42 15.77 15.08
C LEU A 224 50.79 16.47 15.17
N PRO A 225 51.24 17.15 14.10
CA PRO A 225 52.40 18.03 14.17
C PRO A 225 52.11 19.28 15.02
N ASP A 226 53.16 19.93 15.51
CA ASP A 226 53.03 21.11 16.37
C ASP A 226 52.67 22.39 15.57
N GLU A 227 52.99 22.42 14.28
CA GLU A 227 52.73 23.54 13.36
C GLU A 227 51.22 23.82 13.19
N PRO A 228 50.69 24.95 13.68
CA PRO A 228 49.25 25.24 13.62
C PRO A 228 48.70 25.34 12.18
N GLU A 229 49.51 25.84 11.24
CA GLU A 229 49.12 26.04 9.84
C GLU A 229 49.21 24.76 8.99
N ALA A 230 49.65 23.63 9.57
CA ALA A 230 49.77 22.39 8.84
C ALA A 230 48.38 21.89 8.39
N GLU A 231 48.18 21.81 7.08
CA GLU A 231 46.96 21.25 6.47
C GLU A 231 46.80 19.77 6.82
N LEU A 232 45.71 19.42 7.51
CA LEU A 232 45.35 18.07 7.93
C LEU A 232 44.49 17.36 6.89
N MET A 233 43.40 18.00 6.49
CA MET A 233 42.41 17.45 5.57
C MET A 233 42.01 18.47 4.52
N ARG A 234 41.65 17.96 3.35
CA ARG A 234 41.02 18.72 2.27
C ARG A 234 39.64 18.16 1.98
N PHE A 235 38.72 19.07 1.68
CA PHE A 235 37.33 18.77 1.37
C PHE A 235 37.00 19.29 -0.02
N SER A 236 36.32 18.47 -0.82
CA SER A 236 35.72 18.83 -2.11
C SER A 236 34.44 18.04 -2.34
N PHE A 237 33.60 18.50 -3.27
CA PHE A 237 32.37 17.82 -3.64
C PHE A 237 32.33 17.62 -5.15
N ASN A 238 32.22 16.37 -5.58
CA ASN A 238 32.13 16.01 -6.99
C ASN A 238 30.85 15.21 -7.23
N GLY A 239 30.09 15.58 -8.28
CA GLY A 239 28.89 14.87 -8.68
C GLY A 239 28.92 14.50 -10.16
N LEU A 240 28.19 13.44 -10.51
CA LEU A 240 27.96 13.06 -11.91
C LEU A 240 26.57 13.50 -12.35
N ASP A 241 26.50 14.21 -13.46
CA ASP A 241 25.21 14.57 -14.07
C ASP A 241 24.55 13.37 -14.79
N ARG A 242 23.39 13.60 -15.40
CA ARG A 242 22.65 12.60 -16.21
C ARG A 242 23.46 11.96 -17.33
N ASN A 243 24.41 12.71 -17.88
CA ASN A 243 25.29 12.27 -18.97
C ASN A 243 26.58 11.63 -18.44
N ARG A 244 26.69 11.46 -17.12
CA ARG A 244 27.87 10.95 -16.41
C ARG A 244 29.10 11.85 -16.59
N VAL A 245 28.89 13.15 -16.77
CA VAL A 245 29.95 14.14 -16.73
C VAL A 245 30.16 14.55 -15.27
N GLU A 246 31.41 14.59 -14.84
CA GLU A 246 31.79 14.99 -13.49
C GLU A 246 31.83 16.51 -13.36
N HIS A 247 31.21 17.02 -12.29
CA HIS A 247 31.16 18.44 -11.96
C HIS A 247 31.59 18.64 -10.52
N GLN A 248 32.43 19.65 -10.28
CA GLN A 248 32.74 20.12 -8.92
C GLN A 248 31.70 21.13 -8.47
N VAL A 249 31.37 21.09 -7.19
CA VAL A 249 30.39 21.98 -6.58
C VAL A 249 31.10 22.84 -5.53
N PRO A 250 30.91 24.17 -5.54
CA PRO A 250 31.45 25.02 -4.49
C PRO A 250 30.74 24.75 -3.17
N HIS A 251 31.48 24.92 -2.08
CA HIS A 251 30.95 24.78 -0.72
C HIS A 251 31.54 25.84 0.21
N LEU A 252 30.88 26.05 1.34
CA LEU A 252 31.35 26.88 2.45
C LEU A 252 31.83 25.98 3.61
N ASN A 253 33.05 26.20 4.07
CA ASN A 253 33.52 25.65 5.34
C ASN A 253 33.07 26.56 6.48
N THR A 254 32.18 26.07 7.34
CA THR A 254 31.56 26.88 8.40
C THR A 254 32.53 27.32 9.50
N LEU A 255 33.65 26.61 9.69
CA LEU A 255 34.62 26.91 10.73
C LEU A 255 35.45 28.16 10.43
N ASN A 256 35.88 28.32 9.17
CA ASN A 256 36.77 29.40 8.74
C ASN A 256 36.17 30.31 7.67
N SER A 257 34.89 30.09 7.35
CA SER A 257 34.12 30.85 6.35
C SER A 257 34.75 30.88 4.95
N LYS A 258 35.68 29.95 4.64
CA LYS A 258 36.25 29.84 3.29
C LYS A 258 35.24 29.17 2.37
N SER A 259 35.01 29.78 1.20
CA SER A 259 34.18 29.22 0.14
C SER A 259 34.99 28.95 -1.14
N GLY A 260 34.59 27.93 -1.89
CA GLY A 260 35.21 27.56 -3.16
C GLY A 260 34.99 26.09 -3.51
N MET A 261 35.63 25.61 -4.59
CA MET A 261 35.57 24.19 -5.01
C MET A 261 36.35 23.24 -4.09
N SER A 262 37.23 23.80 -3.26
CA SER A 262 37.97 23.05 -2.25
C SER A 262 38.16 23.90 -1.00
N SER A 263 38.13 23.26 0.16
CA SER A 263 38.51 23.88 1.43
C SER A 263 39.38 22.91 2.23
N TYR A 264 39.98 23.38 3.32
CA TYR A 264 40.86 22.56 4.15
C TYR A 264 40.69 22.86 5.63
N LEU A 265 41.20 21.95 6.45
CA LEU A 265 41.31 22.07 7.91
C LEU A 265 42.78 22.02 8.32
N THR A 266 43.24 22.99 9.12
CA THR A 266 44.58 22.99 9.72
C THR A 266 44.61 22.40 11.13
N VAL A 267 45.81 22.17 11.68
CA VAL A 267 45.99 21.75 13.07
C VAL A 267 45.40 22.77 14.05
N GLY A 268 45.63 24.06 13.82
CA GLY A 268 45.11 25.14 14.66
C GLY A 268 43.58 25.13 14.70
N GLU A 269 42.95 25.05 13.53
CA GLU A 269 41.50 24.98 13.38
C GLU A 269 40.91 23.71 14.01
N TYR A 270 41.55 22.54 13.85
CA TYR A 270 41.13 21.31 14.51
C TYR A 270 41.12 21.44 16.04
N LYS A 271 42.11 22.13 16.62
CA LYS A 271 42.18 22.34 18.07
C LYS A 271 41.03 23.21 18.59
N MET A 272 40.48 24.10 17.77
CA MET A 272 39.34 24.97 18.11
C MET A 272 37.99 24.25 18.11
N LEU A 273 37.85 23.15 17.36
CA LEU A 273 36.60 22.40 17.28
C LEU A 273 36.22 21.80 18.66
N PRO A 274 34.93 21.82 19.04
CA PRO A 274 34.48 21.26 20.30
C PRO A 274 34.66 19.73 20.32
N LEU A 275 34.96 19.19 21.51
CA LEU A 275 34.98 17.74 21.72
C LEU A 275 33.56 17.25 22.03
N ILE A 276 33.08 16.32 21.23
CA ILE A 276 31.82 15.62 21.43
C ILE A 276 32.12 14.30 22.13
N SER A 277 31.37 14.01 23.18
CA SER A 277 31.48 12.76 23.94
C SER A 277 30.12 12.16 24.32
N LYS A 278 29.04 12.86 23.95
CA LYS A 278 27.67 12.44 24.16
C LYS A 278 26.79 12.86 22.98
N ASP A 279 25.75 12.08 22.69
CA ASP A 279 24.72 12.40 21.69
C ASP A 279 23.66 13.38 22.25
N GLU A 280 22.67 13.73 21.43
CA GLU A 280 21.54 14.60 21.82
C GLU A 280 20.70 14.01 22.97
N ALA A 281 20.69 12.68 23.13
CA ALA A 281 20.02 11.97 24.21
C ALA A 281 20.91 11.79 25.46
N ASN A 282 22.09 12.43 25.50
CA ASN A 282 23.06 12.39 26.59
C ASN A 282 23.67 10.99 26.83
N ASN A 283 23.56 10.08 25.87
CA ASN A 283 24.27 8.79 25.88
C ASN A 283 25.74 9.01 25.55
N LYS A 284 26.63 8.18 26.09
CA LYS A 284 28.06 8.23 25.79
C LYS A 284 28.30 7.77 24.35
N VAL A 285 29.08 8.54 23.60
CA VAL A 285 29.53 8.19 22.24
C VAL A 285 31.05 8.21 22.14
N TRP A 286 31.58 7.71 21.02
CA TRP A 286 32.99 7.80 20.70
C TRP A 286 33.43 9.26 20.72
N GLN A 287 34.56 9.56 21.36
CA GLN A 287 35.01 10.94 21.54
C GLN A 287 35.56 11.51 20.23
N HIS A 288 34.88 12.49 19.65
CA HIS A 288 35.21 13.01 18.33
C HIS A 288 34.97 14.52 18.23
N LYS A 289 35.28 15.06 17.06
CA LYS A 289 34.99 16.43 16.67
C LYS A 289 34.23 16.42 15.35
N GLU A 290 33.42 17.44 15.13
CA GLU A 290 32.65 17.59 13.89
C GLU A 290 33.07 18.84 13.13
N ILE A 291 33.09 18.74 11.80
CA ILE A 291 33.15 19.89 10.90
C ILE A 291 31.92 19.88 10.01
N VAL A 292 31.33 21.05 9.80
CA VAL A 292 30.15 21.22 8.93
C VAL A 292 30.56 21.98 7.67
N LEU A 293 30.25 21.39 6.52
CA LEU A 293 30.38 22.00 5.21
C LEU A 293 28.98 22.28 4.66
N GLN A 294 28.82 23.38 3.94
CA GLN A 294 27.53 23.79 3.37
C GLN A 294 27.62 23.84 1.86
N VAL A 295 26.73 23.12 1.19
CA VAL A 295 26.54 23.17 -0.26
C VAL A 295 25.16 23.75 -0.52
N SER A 296 25.09 24.88 -1.22
CA SER A 296 23.79 25.46 -1.55
C SER A 296 23.10 24.60 -2.62
N VAL A 297 21.78 24.44 -2.51
CA VAL A 297 20.98 23.74 -3.53
C VAL A 297 21.04 24.50 -4.87
N GLN A 298 21.18 25.82 -4.82
CA GLN A 298 21.45 26.68 -5.97
C GLN A 298 22.72 26.29 -6.73
N ASP A 299 23.81 25.95 -6.03
CA ASP A 299 25.07 25.53 -6.65
C ASP A 299 24.96 24.14 -7.26
N LEU A 300 24.23 23.22 -6.62
CA LEU A 300 23.94 21.89 -7.19
C LEU A 300 23.15 22.00 -8.50
N TYR A 301 22.18 22.92 -8.56
CA TYR A 301 21.43 23.20 -9.79
C TYR A 301 22.33 23.80 -10.88
N ASN A 302 23.15 24.79 -10.53
CA ASN A 302 24.06 25.44 -11.47
C ASN A 302 25.11 24.48 -12.03
N ALA A 303 25.54 23.49 -11.23
CA ALA A 303 26.41 22.40 -11.64
C ALA A 303 25.69 21.32 -12.48
N GLY A 304 24.38 21.43 -12.71
CA GLY A 304 23.60 20.45 -13.47
C GLY A 304 23.34 19.14 -12.73
N LEU A 305 23.53 19.11 -11.41
CA LEU A 305 23.34 17.93 -10.56
C LEU A 305 21.93 17.83 -9.97
N LEU A 306 21.08 18.84 -10.16
CA LEU A 306 19.66 18.78 -9.81
C LEU A 306 18.77 18.65 -11.03
N GLU A 307 17.87 17.69 -10.96
CA GLU A 307 16.98 17.31 -12.05
C GLU A 307 15.54 17.64 -11.69
N GLY A 308 14.90 18.54 -12.43
CA GLY A 308 13.48 18.86 -12.22
C GLY A 308 12.52 17.95 -12.98
N SER A 309 12.78 16.65 -13.10
CA SER A 309 11.93 15.75 -13.92
C SER A 309 10.67 15.26 -13.23
N ILE A 310 10.58 15.37 -11.91
CA ILE A 310 9.35 15.10 -11.16
C ILE A 310 8.74 16.48 -10.87
N SER A 311 7.60 16.78 -11.48
CA SER A 311 6.88 18.07 -11.48
C SER A 311 7.28 19.08 -10.39
N TRP A 312 7.16 18.69 -9.11
CA TRP A 312 7.37 19.53 -7.93
C TRP A 312 8.51 19.06 -7.00
N LYS A 313 9.44 18.23 -7.49
CA LYS A 313 10.63 17.79 -6.74
C LYS A 313 11.88 17.89 -7.62
N TYR A 314 12.94 18.49 -7.10
CA TYR A 314 14.29 18.29 -7.64
C TYR A 314 14.85 16.97 -7.14
N LEU A 315 15.50 16.22 -8.03
CA LEU A 315 16.23 15.01 -7.70
C LEU A 315 17.72 15.31 -7.82
N LEU A 316 18.50 14.90 -6.83
CA LEU A 316 19.95 14.96 -6.94
C LEU A 316 20.45 13.81 -7.80
N SER A 317 21.13 14.09 -8.93
CA SER A 317 21.69 13.04 -9.78
C SER A 317 22.73 12.22 -9.01
N ASN A 318 23.71 12.92 -8.42
CA ASN A 318 24.76 12.37 -7.57
C ASN A 318 25.55 13.50 -6.90
N LEU A 319 25.98 13.29 -5.66
CA LEU A 319 26.96 14.12 -4.97
C LEU A 319 27.85 13.23 -4.11
N ASN A 320 29.16 13.32 -4.30
CA ASN A 320 30.14 12.60 -3.50
C ASN A 320 30.97 13.59 -2.69
N PRO A 321 30.95 13.51 -1.35
CA PRO A 321 31.86 14.27 -0.52
C PRO A 321 33.23 13.60 -0.56
N GLN A 322 34.28 14.38 -0.76
CA GLN A 322 35.65 13.90 -0.78
C GLN A 322 36.39 14.45 0.43
N VAL A 323 36.87 13.54 1.27
CA VAL A 323 37.67 13.83 2.46
C VAL A 323 39.06 13.25 2.23
N TYR A 324 40.00 14.10 1.86
CA TYR A 324 41.39 13.71 1.63
C TYR A 324 42.24 14.01 2.86
N TRP A 325 42.91 12.99 3.40
CA TRP A 325 43.83 13.08 4.52
C TRP A 325 45.27 13.24 4.05
N ASN A 326 45.99 14.23 4.57
CA ASN A 326 47.37 14.53 4.17
C ASN A 326 48.44 13.68 4.89
N GLY A 327 48.06 12.68 5.68
CA GLY A 327 49.00 11.78 6.38
C GLY A 327 49.65 12.36 7.65
N LYS A 328 49.22 13.54 8.10
CA LYS A 328 49.83 14.30 9.22
C LYS A 328 49.28 13.90 10.59
N GLY A 329 49.54 12.65 11.01
CA GLY A 329 49.04 12.07 12.26
C GLY A 329 48.16 10.84 12.00
N ILE A 330 47.34 10.46 12.95
CA ILE A 330 46.34 9.40 12.80
C ILE A 330 44.97 10.05 12.64
N LEU A 331 44.23 9.67 11.60
CA LEU A 331 42.83 10.02 11.40
C LEU A 331 41.95 8.81 11.73
N GLU A 332 40.92 9.04 12.52
CA GLU A 332 39.80 8.13 12.75
C GLU A 332 38.53 8.85 12.28
N LEU A 333 37.77 8.24 11.37
CA LEU A 333 36.55 8.79 10.79
C LEU A 333 35.39 7.84 11.12
N ASP A 334 34.31 8.36 11.69
CA ASP A 334 33.12 7.57 12.06
C ASP A 334 32.10 7.64 10.92
N TYR A 335 31.56 8.83 10.65
CA TYR A 335 30.53 9.01 9.63
C TYR A 335 30.64 10.33 8.87
N VAL A 336 29.97 10.36 7.72
CA VAL A 336 29.59 11.57 6.98
C VAL A 336 28.07 11.65 6.94
N GLU A 337 27.50 12.74 7.45
CA GLU A 337 26.07 12.97 7.55
C GLU A 337 25.62 14.07 6.60
N PHE A 338 24.47 13.87 5.97
CA PHE A 338 23.80 14.79 5.07
C PHE A 338 22.49 15.22 5.75
N GLU A 339 22.29 16.53 5.89
CA GLU A 339 21.05 17.10 6.43
C GLU A 339 20.68 18.32 5.59
N ASP A 340 19.42 18.50 5.21
CA ASP A 340 18.98 19.72 4.53
C ASP A 340 18.39 20.78 5.48
N THR A 341 18.18 21.99 4.95
CA THR A 341 17.56 23.10 5.70
C THR A 341 16.22 22.72 6.31
N MET A 342 15.34 22.00 5.59
CA MET A 342 14.02 21.65 6.12
C MET A 342 14.13 20.70 7.31
N HIS A 343 14.95 19.66 7.22
CA HIS A 343 15.13 18.70 8.30
C HIS A 343 15.72 19.37 9.55
N LYS A 344 16.68 20.26 9.35
CA LYS A 344 17.23 21.07 10.44
C LYS A 344 16.16 21.96 11.07
N ARG A 345 15.29 22.60 10.28
CA ARG A 345 14.16 23.40 10.78
C ARG A 345 13.13 22.55 11.54
N GLN A 346 12.89 21.30 11.14
CA GLN A 346 12.09 20.36 11.93
C GLN A 346 12.69 20.03 13.31
N LYS A 347 13.98 20.31 13.53
CA LYS A 347 14.64 20.19 14.85
C LYS A 347 14.59 21.48 15.65
N THR A 348 14.79 22.63 15.00
CA THR A 348 15.12 23.88 15.70
C THR A 348 14.12 25.02 15.51
N ASP A 349 13.30 25.01 14.46
CA ASP A 349 12.40 26.11 14.10
C ASP A 349 11.00 25.91 14.72
N THR A 350 10.85 26.33 15.97
CA THR A 350 9.60 26.18 16.73
C THR A 350 8.43 26.97 16.13
N GLU A 351 8.71 28.09 15.44
CA GLU A 351 7.68 28.93 14.81
C GLU A 351 7.11 28.22 13.57
N LEU A 352 7.97 27.67 12.72
CA LEU A 352 7.55 26.83 11.59
C LEU A 352 6.73 25.63 12.07
N ILE A 353 7.25 24.88 13.04
CA ILE A 353 6.56 23.69 13.59
C ILE A 353 5.17 24.06 14.07
N LYS A 354 5.04 25.17 14.82
CA LYS A 354 3.75 25.67 15.27
C LYS A 354 2.84 26.04 14.10
N ALA A 355 3.34 26.71 13.07
CA ALA A 355 2.55 27.10 11.91
C ALA A 355 1.97 25.89 11.15
N VAL A 356 2.76 24.82 10.95
CA VAL A 356 2.29 23.57 10.33
C VAL A 356 1.25 22.88 11.22
N ARG A 357 1.48 22.84 12.54
CA ARG A 357 0.51 22.29 13.50
C ARG A 357 -0.83 23.05 13.47
N ASP A 358 -0.78 24.37 13.52
CA ASP A 358 -1.97 25.24 13.44
C ASP A 358 -2.74 25.03 12.13
N ARG A 359 -2.02 24.84 11.00
CA ARG A 359 -2.63 24.55 9.71
C ARG A 359 -3.39 23.23 9.69
N ILE A 360 -2.76 22.14 10.14
CA ILE A 360 -3.39 20.82 10.23
C ILE A 360 -4.63 20.88 11.13
N GLN A 361 -4.52 21.58 12.27
CA GLN A 361 -5.64 21.77 13.18
C GLN A 361 -6.78 22.54 12.50
N ALA A 362 -6.48 23.64 11.83
CA ALA A 362 -7.49 24.46 11.14
C ALA A 362 -8.22 23.69 10.04
N LEU A 363 -7.49 22.87 9.27
CA LEU A 363 -8.07 21.98 8.26
C LEU A 363 -8.99 20.93 8.90
N ALA A 364 -8.53 20.28 9.97
CA ALA A 364 -9.31 19.26 10.67
C ALA A 364 -10.57 19.83 11.36
N MET A 365 -10.52 21.06 11.88
CA MET A 365 -11.70 21.74 12.44
C MET A 365 -12.69 22.19 11.38
N ARG A 366 -12.22 22.48 10.17
CA ARG A 366 -13.05 22.98 9.07
C ARG A 366 -13.72 21.85 8.28
N TYR A 367 -13.08 20.69 8.20
CA TYR A 367 -13.51 19.57 7.36
C TYR A 367 -13.55 18.25 8.13
N ASP A 368 -14.77 17.85 8.49
CA ASP A 368 -15.02 16.60 9.20
C ASP A 368 -14.79 15.35 8.34
N ASN A 369 -14.56 15.45 7.03
CA ASN A 369 -14.33 14.29 6.16
C ASN A 369 -12.84 14.01 5.86
N ILE A 370 -11.88 14.70 6.49
CA ILE A 370 -10.45 14.37 6.35
C ILE A 370 -10.14 13.07 7.12
N LYS A 371 -9.84 11.98 6.40
CA LYS A 371 -9.49 10.67 6.98
C LYS A 371 -7.99 10.55 7.27
N TYR A 372 -7.13 11.04 6.39
CA TYR A 372 -5.68 11.07 6.61
C TYR A 372 -5.05 12.34 6.02
N PHE A 373 -3.93 12.78 6.60
CA PHE A 373 -3.02 13.74 6.00
C PHE A 373 -1.94 12.98 5.22
N TYR A 374 -1.85 13.24 3.91
CA TYR A 374 -0.88 12.62 3.01
C TYR A 374 0.48 13.31 3.20
N LEU A 375 1.52 12.53 3.49
CA LEU A 375 2.94 12.91 3.45
C LEU A 375 3.61 12.41 2.17
N THR A 376 4.72 13.00 1.74
CA THR A 376 5.46 12.69 0.50
C THR A 376 5.26 11.32 -0.09
N ASP A 377 4.58 11.31 -1.23
CA ASP A 377 4.38 10.14 -2.08
C ASP A 377 5.74 9.55 -2.49
N GLU A 378 5.82 8.24 -2.39
CA GLU A 378 7.01 7.42 -2.64
C GLU A 378 8.25 7.95 -1.89
N PRO A 379 8.24 7.99 -0.55
CA PRO A 379 9.34 8.58 0.20
C PRO A 379 10.63 7.83 -0.08
N THR A 380 11.73 8.53 -0.29
CA THR A 380 13.06 7.93 -0.39
C THR A 380 13.68 7.76 0.98
N GLN A 381 14.74 6.96 1.09
CA GLN A 381 15.36 6.67 2.39
C GLN A 381 15.88 7.92 3.11
N GLY A 382 16.40 8.92 2.37
CA GLY A 382 16.79 10.21 2.94
C GLY A 382 15.63 10.95 3.63
N GLN A 383 14.38 10.59 3.36
CA GLN A 383 13.18 11.22 3.93
C GLN A 383 12.61 10.43 5.12
N PHE A 384 13.13 9.25 5.42
CA PHE A 384 12.53 8.39 6.45
C PHE A 384 12.64 8.99 7.87
N ASP A 385 13.73 9.68 8.21
CA ASP A 385 13.83 10.31 9.53
C ASP A 385 12.82 11.46 9.67
N SER A 386 12.63 12.27 8.63
CA SER A 386 11.57 13.30 8.57
C SER A 386 10.19 12.72 8.90
N PHE A 387 9.84 11.58 8.29
CA PHE A 387 8.57 10.90 8.55
C PHE A 387 8.46 10.41 9.99
N ARG A 388 9.53 9.82 10.54
CA ARG A 388 9.61 9.42 11.94
C ARG A 388 9.39 10.62 12.86
N ARG A 389 10.07 11.75 12.60
CA ARG A 389 9.97 12.99 13.38
C ARG A 389 8.57 13.57 13.33
N ILE A 390 7.97 13.68 12.15
CA ILE A 390 6.59 14.16 11.98
C ILE A 390 5.65 13.36 12.88
N LYS A 391 5.74 12.03 12.88
CA LYS A 391 4.86 11.17 13.67
C LYS A 391 5.19 11.19 15.18
N LYS A 392 6.45 11.05 15.57
CA LYS A 392 6.85 10.81 16.96
C LYS A 392 7.15 12.07 17.76
N ASP A 393 7.74 13.07 17.11
CA ASP A 393 8.34 14.21 17.78
C ASP A 393 7.48 15.48 17.58
N ILE A 394 6.92 15.65 16.38
CA ILE A 394 6.21 16.88 15.98
C ILE A 394 4.69 16.75 16.17
N PHE A 395 4.10 15.59 15.88
CA PHE A 395 2.67 15.32 16.04
C PHE A 395 2.35 14.07 16.88
N PRO A 396 2.97 13.88 18.07
CA PRO A 396 2.64 12.74 18.94
C PRO A 396 1.16 12.75 19.40
N ASP A 397 0.53 13.92 19.37
CA ASP A 397 -0.83 14.22 19.80
C ASP A 397 -1.81 14.43 18.64
N ILE A 398 -1.53 13.87 17.44
CA ILE A 398 -2.36 14.09 16.24
C ILE A 398 -3.85 13.78 16.47
N LYS A 399 -4.18 12.79 17.30
CA LYS A 399 -5.57 12.44 17.67
C LYS A 399 -6.27 13.51 18.53
N THR A 400 -5.52 14.40 19.16
CA THR A 400 -6.07 15.56 19.89
C THR A 400 -6.25 16.75 18.95
N ILE A 401 -5.30 16.96 18.03
CA ILE A 401 -5.31 18.09 17.07
C ILE A 401 -6.36 17.88 15.97
N ALA A 402 -6.49 16.63 15.51
CA ALA A 402 -7.39 16.21 14.44
C ALA A 402 -8.13 14.94 14.88
N PRO A 403 -9.10 15.03 15.82
CA PRO A 403 -9.75 13.86 16.42
C PRO A 403 -10.49 12.99 15.43
N ASN A 404 -10.98 13.60 14.34
CA ASN A 404 -11.67 12.91 13.26
C ASN A 404 -10.68 12.28 12.24
N SER A 405 -9.36 12.52 12.36
CA SER A 405 -8.36 11.98 11.45
C SER A 405 -7.77 10.65 11.96
N SER A 406 -7.49 9.75 11.03
CA SER A 406 -6.74 8.53 11.29
C SER A 406 -5.23 8.77 11.42
N GLY A 407 -4.72 9.93 11.00
CA GLY A 407 -3.34 10.36 11.21
C GLY A 407 -2.64 10.73 9.91
N PHE A 408 -1.39 10.28 9.76
CA PHE A 408 -0.59 10.48 8.56
C PHE A 408 -0.45 9.20 7.75
N TYR A 409 -0.31 9.31 6.44
CA TYR A 409 0.03 8.18 5.58
C TYR A 409 0.81 8.61 4.33
N THR A 410 1.39 7.62 3.65
CA THR A 410 2.00 7.75 2.32
C THR A 410 1.87 6.42 1.59
N CYS A 411 1.95 6.44 0.25
CA CYS A 411 2.08 5.26 -0.58
C CYS A 411 3.54 5.10 -1.03
N SER A 412 4.05 3.87 -0.99
CA SER A 412 5.43 3.56 -1.39
C SER A 412 5.47 2.58 -2.56
N ILE A 413 6.35 2.84 -3.53
CA ILE A 413 6.67 1.88 -4.60
C ILE A 413 7.68 0.84 -4.12
N LEU A 414 7.80 -0.26 -4.88
CA LEU A 414 8.90 -1.21 -4.80
C LEU A 414 10.23 -0.60 -5.32
N HIS A 415 10.69 0.48 -4.69
CA HIS A 415 11.87 1.22 -5.09
C HIS A 415 13.09 0.30 -5.13
N ARG A 416 13.85 0.35 -6.24
CA ARG A 416 15.05 -0.47 -6.47
C ARG A 416 14.84 -1.99 -6.33
N LYS A 417 13.63 -2.53 -6.57
CA LYS A 417 13.33 -3.98 -6.50
C LYS A 417 14.17 -4.92 -7.39
N ASN A 418 14.98 -4.38 -8.30
CA ASN A 418 15.88 -5.19 -9.12
C ASN A 418 17.29 -5.30 -8.52
N VAL A 419 17.58 -4.57 -7.44
CA VAL A 419 18.85 -4.67 -6.73
C VAL A 419 18.85 -5.94 -5.87
N ILE A 420 19.90 -6.75 -6.03
CA ILE A 420 19.99 -8.08 -5.42
C ILE A 420 21.17 -8.13 -4.45
N LYS A 421 20.87 -8.50 -3.22
CA LYS A 421 21.85 -8.75 -2.15
C LYS A 421 22.67 -10.02 -2.43
N PRO A 422 23.86 -10.20 -1.82
CA PRO A 422 24.71 -11.37 -2.05
C PRO A 422 24.04 -12.73 -1.79
N ASN A 423 23.02 -12.77 -0.92
CA ASN A 423 22.23 -13.97 -0.64
C ASN A 423 21.05 -14.19 -1.61
N LYS A 424 20.98 -13.43 -2.72
CA LYS A 424 19.91 -13.44 -3.72
C LYS A 424 18.57 -12.84 -3.29
N MET A 425 18.48 -12.25 -2.10
CA MET A 425 17.30 -11.47 -1.71
C MET A 425 17.30 -10.11 -2.41
N ILE A 426 16.11 -9.54 -2.58
CA ILE A 426 15.93 -8.20 -3.15
C ILE A 426 16.06 -7.14 -2.05
N TYR A 427 16.53 -5.94 -2.39
CA TYR A 427 16.45 -4.77 -1.49
C TYR A 427 15.00 -4.47 -1.09
N ASP A 428 14.73 -4.41 0.21
CA ASP A 428 13.38 -4.18 0.72
C ASP A 428 13.20 -2.75 1.25
N HIS A 429 12.79 -1.86 0.35
CA HIS A 429 12.56 -0.46 0.65
C HIS A 429 11.43 -0.24 1.67
N ILE A 430 10.32 -0.95 1.51
CA ILE A 430 9.12 -0.81 2.35
C ILE A 430 9.38 -1.42 3.73
N GLY A 431 10.08 -2.56 3.82
CA GLY A 431 10.50 -3.11 5.11
C GLY A 431 11.46 -2.18 5.86
N LEU A 432 12.37 -1.52 5.16
CA LEU A 432 13.24 -0.51 5.75
C LEU A 432 12.45 0.72 6.24
N TYR A 433 11.49 1.20 5.45
CA TYR A 433 10.55 2.24 5.88
C TYR A 433 9.81 1.84 7.17
N ALA A 434 9.27 0.62 7.22
CA ALA A 434 8.57 0.10 8.39
C ALA A 434 9.47 0.03 9.63
N LYS A 435 10.73 -0.39 9.46
CA LYS A 435 11.76 -0.45 10.54
C LYS A 435 12.07 0.93 11.12
N ILE A 436 12.23 1.95 10.28
CA ILE A 436 12.64 3.30 10.73
C ILE A 436 11.45 4.15 11.19
N VAL A 437 10.39 4.20 10.39
CA VAL A 437 9.26 5.11 10.60
C VAL A 437 8.24 4.51 11.56
N THR A 438 8.11 3.18 11.63
CA THR A 438 7.06 2.48 12.40
C THR A 438 5.67 3.03 12.08
N PRO A 439 5.23 2.95 10.80
CA PRO A 439 3.97 3.53 10.34
C PRO A 439 2.76 2.79 10.95
N GLU A 440 1.63 3.48 11.06
CA GLU A 440 0.35 2.84 11.43
C GLU A 440 -0.30 2.09 10.26
N LEU A 441 0.10 2.44 9.04
CA LEU A 441 -0.47 1.97 7.78
C LEU A 441 0.66 1.79 6.77
N ILE A 442 0.73 0.62 6.14
CA ILE A 442 1.65 0.34 5.03
C ILE A 442 0.81 0.32 3.76
N ALA A 443 0.97 1.36 2.95
CA ALA A 443 0.35 1.48 1.64
C ALA A 443 1.40 1.38 0.54
N PHE A 444 1.11 0.58 -0.48
CA PHE A 444 2.07 0.33 -1.56
C PHE A 444 1.37 -0.05 -2.85
N ASP A 445 1.98 0.35 -3.95
CA ASP A 445 1.44 0.18 -5.29
C ASP A 445 2.30 -0.78 -6.14
N ILE A 446 1.61 -1.64 -6.87
CA ILE A 446 2.24 -2.66 -7.70
C ILE A 446 1.44 -2.79 -9.00
N TYR A 447 2.13 -2.59 -10.12
CA TYR A 447 1.54 -2.60 -11.46
C TYR A 447 2.09 -3.77 -12.29
N PRO A 448 1.49 -4.97 -12.19
CA PRO A 448 2.04 -6.17 -12.83
C PRO A 448 1.75 -6.24 -14.33
N LEU A 449 0.74 -5.52 -14.85
CA LEU A 449 0.29 -5.70 -16.23
C LEU A 449 1.14 -4.90 -17.23
N LYS A 450 1.71 -5.61 -18.22
CA LYS A 450 2.57 -5.06 -19.28
C LYS A 450 2.05 -5.49 -20.66
N GLY A 451 2.23 -4.65 -21.67
CA GLY A 451 1.72 -4.92 -23.03
C GLY A 451 2.27 -6.20 -23.67
N TRP A 452 3.49 -6.59 -23.32
CA TRP A 452 4.18 -7.76 -23.87
C TRP A 452 3.79 -9.10 -23.25
N MET A 453 2.90 -9.09 -22.25
CA MET A 453 2.46 -10.30 -21.55
C MET A 453 1.64 -11.22 -22.46
N GLN A 454 1.70 -12.51 -22.16
CA GLN A 454 0.97 -13.58 -22.83
C GLN A 454 -0.23 -13.99 -21.97
N TRP A 455 -1.44 -13.94 -22.55
CA TRP A 455 -2.68 -14.20 -21.81
C TRP A 455 -3.09 -15.66 -21.86
N ASN A 456 -2.90 -16.30 -23.01
CA ASN A 456 -3.30 -17.68 -23.26
C ASN A 456 -2.26 -18.69 -22.75
N ASN A 457 -1.03 -18.27 -22.51
CA ASN A 457 0.07 -19.11 -22.03
C ASN A 457 0.50 -18.70 -20.60
N PRO A 458 -0.23 -19.11 -19.55
CA PRO A 458 -0.12 -18.51 -18.21
C PRO A 458 1.19 -18.83 -17.46
N THR A 459 1.84 -19.95 -17.75
CA THR A 459 3.03 -20.46 -17.07
C THR A 459 4.35 -20.01 -17.70
N GLU A 460 4.29 -19.53 -18.94
CA GLU A 460 5.44 -19.03 -19.67
C GLU A 460 6.08 -17.85 -18.94
N ARG A 461 7.34 -17.53 -19.25
CA ARG A 461 8.06 -16.40 -18.61
C ARG A 461 7.27 -15.09 -18.69
N ARG A 462 6.52 -14.89 -19.79
CA ARG A 462 5.65 -13.73 -20.02
C ARG A 462 4.17 -13.98 -19.72
N GLY A 463 3.83 -15.17 -19.25
CA GLY A 463 2.47 -15.58 -18.96
C GLY A 463 1.82 -14.75 -17.85
N VAL A 464 0.54 -14.41 -18.03
CA VAL A 464 -0.18 -13.52 -17.12
C VAL A 464 -0.13 -13.98 -15.67
N GLN A 465 -0.33 -15.28 -15.43
CA GLN A 465 -0.34 -15.82 -14.08
C GLN A 465 1.04 -15.79 -13.43
N ARG A 466 2.09 -16.17 -14.16
CA ARG A 466 3.47 -16.11 -13.63
C ARG A 466 3.90 -14.68 -13.29
N ARG A 467 3.47 -13.69 -14.07
CA ARG A 467 3.74 -12.28 -13.77
C ARG A 467 2.95 -11.80 -12.57
N LEU A 468 1.67 -12.19 -12.41
CA LEU A 468 0.91 -11.89 -11.20
C LEU A 468 1.58 -12.46 -9.95
N ASP A 469 2.02 -13.72 -10.00
CA ASP A 469 2.72 -14.37 -8.87
C ASP A 469 4.00 -13.57 -8.51
N TYR A 470 4.92 -13.42 -9.45
CA TYR A 470 6.25 -12.84 -9.21
C TYR A 470 6.26 -11.31 -9.00
N ASP A 471 5.42 -10.56 -9.73
CA ASP A 471 5.45 -9.10 -9.65
C ASP A 471 4.57 -8.53 -8.55
N MET A 472 3.60 -9.30 -8.02
CA MET A 472 2.57 -8.77 -7.13
C MET A 472 2.23 -9.67 -5.93
N LEU A 473 1.86 -10.93 -6.17
CA LEU A 473 1.28 -11.76 -5.10
C LEU A 473 2.32 -12.17 -4.04
N ASP A 474 3.56 -12.41 -4.45
CA ASP A 474 4.67 -12.65 -3.51
C ASP A 474 4.88 -11.44 -2.59
N TYR A 475 4.81 -10.22 -3.13
CA TYR A 475 4.90 -8.99 -2.34
C TYR A 475 3.68 -8.77 -1.44
N TYR A 476 2.48 -9.11 -1.91
CA TYR A 476 1.26 -9.02 -1.09
C TYR A 476 1.36 -9.91 0.15
N LYS A 477 1.83 -11.15 -0.02
CA LYS A 477 2.07 -12.06 1.10
C LYS A 477 3.13 -11.50 2.06
N TYR A 478 4.27 -11.11 1.51
CA TYR A 478 5.39 -10.58 2.29
C TYR A 478 5.01 -9.35 3.13
N TYR A 479 4.32 -8.38 2.53
CA TYR A 479 3.92 -7.17 3.25
C TYR A 479 2.74 -7.39 4.20
N LYS A 480 1.87 -8.38 3.96
CA LYS A 480 0.89 -8.80 4.98
C LYS A 480 1.60 -9.36 6.21
N GLU A 481 2.60 -10.22 6.04
CA GLU A 481 3.38 -10.77 7.15
C GLU A 481 4.12 -9.67 7.92
N LEU A 482 4.70 -8.68 7.22
CA LEU A 482 5.30 -7.49 7.84
C LEU A 482 4.28 -6.68 8.66
N CYS A 483 3.06 -6.49 8.14
CA CYS A 483 1.98 -5.80 8.86
C CYS A 483 1.59 -6.55 10.14
N MET A 484 1.51 -7.88 10.09
CA MET A 484 1.25 -8.69 11.29
C MET A 484 2.36 -8.59 12.34
N GLN A 485 3.62 -8.50 11.91
CA GLN A 485 4.76 -8.34 12.81
C GLN A 485 4.83 -6.96 13.46
N THR A 486 4.47 -5.92 12.70
CA THR A 486 4.58 -4.51 13.12
C THR A 486 3.32 -3.96 13.76
N GLY A 487 2.17 -4.62 13.56
CA GLY A 487 0.85 -4.13 13.95
C GLY A 487 0.30 -3.03 13.03
N ALA A 488 0.96 -2.73 11.92
CA ALA A 488 0.48 -1.77 10.94
C ALA A 488 -0.71 -2.33 10.14
N GLN A 489 -1.61 -1.45 9.70
CA GLN A 489 -2.66 -1.79 8.76
C GLN A 489 -2.07 -2.07 7.36
N TYR A 490 -2.65 -3.01 6.64
CA TYR A 490 -2.24 -3.48 5.32
C TYR A 490 -3.15 -2.90 4.23
N MET A 491 -2.64 -1.98 3.40
CA MET A 491 -3.42 -1.29 2.36
C MET A 491 -2.77 -1.39 0.96
N PRO A 492 -3.06 -2.45 0.19
CA PRO A 492 -2.61 -2.56 -1.19
C PRO A 492 -3.25 -1.52 -2.12
N CYS A 493 -2.49 -1.08 -3.12
CA CYS A 493 -2.94 -0.16 -4.15
C CYS A 493 -3.01 -0.86 -5.53
N PRO A 494 -4.15 -1.48 -5.90
CA PRO A 494 -4.28 -2.22 -7.16
C PRO A 494 -4.35 -1.31 -8.39
N GLN A 495 -3.75 -1.77 -9.49
CA GLN A 495 -3.74 -1.09 -10.79
C GLN A 495 -5.16 -0.90 -11.37
N SER A 496 -5.50 0.30 -11.84
CA SER A 496 -6.70 0.53 -12.69
C SER A 496 -6.46 1.34 -13.97
N TYR A 497 -5.19 1.53 -14.33
CA TYR A 497 -4.76 2.33 -15.47
C TYR A 497 -3.73 1.59 -16.34
N GLY A 498 -3.39 2.17 -17.49
CA GLY A 498 -2.26 1.78 -18.32
C GLY A 498 -1.58 2.98 -18.98
N GLU A 499 -0.39 2.74 -19.53
CA GLU A 499 0.47 3.74 -20.17
C GLU A 499 0.77 3.33 -21.60
N TRP A 500 0.36 4.18 -22.54
CA TRP A 500 0.62 4.04 -23.97
C TRP A 500 1.73 4.99 -24.41
N ASN A 501 2.82 4.44 -24.92
CA ASN A 501 3.95 5.20 -25.45
C ASN A 501 3.80 5.38 -26.96
N TYR A 502 3.81 6.62 -27.42
CA TYR A 502 3.68 6.96 -28.84
C TYR A 502 5.02 6.77 -29.55
N THR A 503 5.00 6.02 -30.66
CA THR A 503 6.09 6.02 -31.65
C THR A 503 5.84 7.03 -32.76
N ASN A 504 4.57 7.36 -32.97
CA ASN A 504 4.07 8.54 -33.69
C ASN A 504 2.63 8.81 -33.20
N ALA A 505 1.94 9.77 -33.81
CA ALA A 505 0.57 10.15 -33.42
C ALA A 505 -0.47 9.03 -33.46
N GLU A 506 -0.29 8.02 -34.32
CA GLU A 506 -1.26 6.94 -34.55
C GLU A 506 -0.79 5.59 -34.03
N LYS A 507 0.51 5.44 -33.74
CA LYS A 507 1.13 4.17 -33.35
C LYS A 507 1.87 4.30 -32.05
N GLY A 508 1.96 3.18 -31.34
CA GLY A 508 2.60 3.14 -30.04
C GLY A 508 2.58 1.74 -29.47
N PHE A 509 2.92 1.65 -28.19
CA PHE A 509 2.91 0.41 -27.45
C PHE A 509 2.53 0.63 -25.97
N TRP A 510 1.95 -0.40 -25.36
CA TRP A 510 1.63 -0.42 -23.93
C TRP A 510 2.86 -0.71 -23.07
N ALA A 511 3.36 0.31 -22.38
CA ALA A 511 4.38 0.16 -21.34
C ALA A 511 3.78 -0.46 -20.06
N LEU A 512 2.60 0.00 -19.66
CA LEU A 512 1.71 -0.62 -18.69
C LEU A 512 0.40 -0.93 -19.39
N LEU A 513 -0.09 -2.17 -19.31
CA LEU A 513 -1.34 -2.54 -19.95
C LEU A 513 -2.51 -2.18 -19.03
N ARG A 514 -3.49 -1.43 -19.53
CA ARG A 514 -4.73 -1.17 -18.77
C ARG A 514 -5.48 -2.49 -18.56
N PRO A 515 -5.92 -2.82 -17.33
CA PRO A 515 -6.69 -4.05 -17.10
C PRO A 515 -8.00 -4.07 -17.91
N PRO A 516 -8.35 -5.20 -18.59
CA PRO A 516 -9.71 -5.43 -19.09
C PRO A 516 -10.71 -5.66 -17.95
N LYS A 517 -12.01 -5.78 -18.28
CA LYS A 517 -13.11 -5.83 -17.29
C LYS A 517 -12.89 -6.84 -16.16
N TYR A 518 -12.66 -8.11 -16.48
CA TYR A 518 -12.59 -9.19 -15.49
C TYR A 518 -11.22 -9.22 -14.81
N MET A 519 -10.13 -8.87 -15.49
CA MET A 519 -8.85 -8.64 -14.80
C MET A 519 -8.92 -7.46 -13.83
N GLN A 520 -9.63 -6.38 -14.17
CA GLN A 520 -9.84 -5.26 -13.26
C GLN A 520 -10.59 -5.71 -12.00
N LYS A 521 -11.63 -6.54 -12.17
CA LYS A 521 -12.39 -7.14 -11.07
C LYS A 521 -11.49 -8.04 -10.19
N CYS A 522 -10.63 -8.84 -10.82
CA CYS A 522 -9.67 -9.72 -10.15
C CYS A 522 -8.68 -8.93 -9.30
N LEU A 523 -7.99 -7.95 -9.89
CA LEU A 523 -7.02 -7.10 -9.20
C LEU A 523 -7.64 -6.35 -8.01
N GLN A 524 -8.90 -5.92 -8.15
CA GLN A 524 -9.62 -5.22 -7.10
C GLN A 524 -10.02 -6.15 -5.93
N LEU A 525 -10.32 -7.43 -6.18
CA LEU A 525 -10.70 -8.41 -5.15
C LEU A 525 -9.52 -9.14 -4.50
N LEU A 526 -8.40 -9.30 -5.21
CA LEU A 526 -7.21 -10.03 -4.74
C LEU A 526 -6.69 -9.59 -3.36
N PRO A 527 -6.67 -8.28 -3.00
CA PRO A 527 -6.25 -7.84 -1.66
C PRO A 527 -7.00 -8.55 -0.51
N LEU A 528 -8.28 -8.92 -0.70
CA LEU A 528 -9.05 -9.62 0.33
C LEU A 528 -8.52 -11.02 0.63
N CYS A 529 -7.85 -11.71 -0.31
CA CYS A 529 -7.21 -12.99 -0.02
C CYS A 529 -6.06 -12.86 1.00
N TYR A 530 -5.51 -11.66 1.15
CA TYR A 530 -4.40 -11.35 2.05
C TYR A 530 -4.87 -10.62 3.32
N GLY A 531 -6.19 -10.47 3.52
CA GLY A 531 -6.73 -9.75 4.66
C GLY A 531 -6.32 -8.27 4.66
N ALA A 532 -6.52 -7.60 3.52
CA ALA A 532 -6.41 -6.15 3.42
C ALA A 532 -7.35 -5.45 4.41
N ASP A 533 -6.81 -4.49 5.15
CA ASP A 533 -7.56 -3.63 6.08
C ASP A 533 -8.18 -2.44 5.34
N ALA A 534 -7.64 -2.12 4.16
CA ALA A 534 -8.12 -1.09 3.25
C ALA A 534 -7.66 -1.37 1.82
N ILE A 535 -8.33 -0.79 0.82
CA ILE A 535 -7.92 -0.85 -0.59
C ILE A 535 -7.86 0.57 -1.15
N LEU A 536 -6.75 0.89 -1.82
CA LEU A 536 -6.52 2.16 -2.48
C LEU A 536 -6.43 1.97 -4.00
N THR A 537 -7.52 2.06 -4.76
CA THR A 537 -7.46 1.78 -6.21
C THR A 537 -6.69 2.86 -6.97
N TYR A 538 -5.62 2.50 -7.70
CA TYR A 538 -4.78 3.47 -8.39
C TYR A 538 -5.45 4.07 -9.62
N LYS A 539 -5.72 5.39 -9.59
CA LYS A 539 -6.02 6.23 -10.76
C LYS A 539 -7.21 5.77 -11.62
N ILE A 540 -8.42 5.94 -11.10
CA ILE A 540 -9.67 5.51 -11.76
C ILE A 540 -10.05 6.38 -12.96
N TYR A 541 -9.56 7.63 -13.04
CA TYR A 541 -9.81 8.54 -14.16
C TYR A 541 -8.53 9.18 -14.73
N ASN A 542 -8.57 9.55 -16.01
CA ASN A 542 -7.51 10.29 -16.70
C ASN A 542 -8.06 11.28 -17.71
N ARG A 543 -7.38 12.42 -17.89
CA ARG A 543 -7.71 13.38 -18.95
C ARG A 543 -7.02 13.01 -20.25
N ILE A 544 -7.80 12.86 -21.31
CA ILE A 544 -7.33 12.51 -22.65
C ILE A 544 -6.98 13.78 -23.41
N LYS A 545 -5.77 13.80 -23.98
CA LYS A 545 -5.24 14.90 -24.78
C LYS A 545 -5.04 14.43 -26.22
N ASP A 546 -4.97 15.37 -27.15
CA ASP A 546 -4.56 15.09 -28.52
C ASP A 546 -3.03 14.98 -28.59
N PRO A 547 -2.46 13.81 -28.94
CA PRO A 547 -1.02 13.60 -28.97
C PRO A 547 -0.31 14.47 -30.03
N LEU A 548 -0.96 14.85 -31.13
CA LEU A 548 -0.38 15.73 -32.15
C LEU A 548 -0.23 17.14 -31.61
N THR A 549 -1.34 17.70 -31.12
CA THR A 549 -1.40 19.07 -30.60
C THR A 549 -0.46 19.24 -29.40
N THR A 550 -0.38 18.22 -28.53
CA THR A 550 0.40 18.30 -27.28
C THR A 550 1.80 17.69 -27.38
N LYS A 551 2.19 17.16 -28.56
CA LYS A 551 3.49 16.50 -28.80
C LYS A 551 3.82 15.45 -27.74
N LEU A 552 2.83 14.64 -27.35
CA LEU A 552 2.98 13.67 -26.27
C LEU A 552 3.87 12.50 -26.69
N THR A 553 4.78 12.12 -25.81
CA THR A 553 5.57 10.88 -25.92
C THR A 553 4.86 9.69 -25.30
N TYR A 554 3.96 9.93 -24.34
CA TYR A 554 3.10 8.91 -23.75
C TYR A 554 1.77 9.51 -23.26
N GLN A 555 0.78 8.64 -23.03
CA GLN A 555 -0.49 8.99 -22.42
C GLN A 555 -1.03 7.84 -21.56
N GLU A 556 -1.64 8.22 -20.44
CA GLU A 556 -2.29 7.28 -19.54
C GLU A 556 -3.78 7.13 -19.88
N PHE A 557 -4.26 5.90 -19.79
CA PHE A 557 -5.66 5.53 -20.00
C PHE A 557 -6.16 4.80 -18.76
N SER A 558 -7.38 5.09 -18.33
CA SER A 558 -7.93 4.56 -17.08
C SER A 558 -9.30 3.90 -17.30
N THR A 559 -9.99 3.58 -16.21
CA THR A 559 -11.37 3.11 -16.29
C THR A 559 -12.37 4.22 -16.68
N ILE A 560 -12.04 5.49 -16.44
CA ILE A 560 -12.84 6.66 -16.83
C ILE A 560 -11.96 7.67 -17.56
N ASP A 561 -12.14 7.77 -18.87
CA ASP A 561 -11.40 8.73 -19.68
C ASP A 561 -12.20 10.02 -19.82
N VAL A 562 -11.59 11.17 -19.52
CA VAL A 562 -12.19 12.51 -19.63
C VAL A 562 -11.70 13.19 -20.89
N SER A 563 -12.58 13.45 -21.85
CA SER A 563 -12.23 14.15 -23.08
C SER A 563 -11.79 15.61 -22.81
N PRO A 564 -11.20 16.30 -23.80
CA PRO A 564 -10.92 17.74 -23.68
C PRO A 564 -12.16 18.58 -23.38
N SER A 565 -13.35 18.17 -23.84
CA SER A 565 -14.64 18.84 -23.55
C SER A 565 -15.20 18.54 -22.15
N GLY A 566 -14.55 17.67 -21.38
CA GLY A 566 -15.03 17.23 -20.06
C GLY A 566 -16.02 16.07 -20.10
N GLN A 567 -16.24 15.44 -21.26
CA GLN A 567 -17.12 14.28 -21.37
C GLN A 567 -16.43 13.04 -20.79
N LEU A 568 -17.15 12.30 -19.94
CA LEU A 568 -16.69 11.05 -19.35
C LEU A 568 -16.95 9.89 -20.31
N THR A 569 -15.93 9.04 -20.51
CA THR A 569 -16.02 7.78 -21.23
C THR A 569 -15.73 6.65 -20.27
N MET A 570 -16.78 5.93 -19.88
CA MET A 570 -16.68 4.77 -18.98
C MET A 570 -16.22 3.55 -19.78
N ARG A 571 -15.07 3.00 -19.40
CA ARG A 571 -14.48 1.83 -20.05
C ARG A 571 -14.97 0.55 -19.36
N PRO A 572 -14.91 -0.63 -20.01
CA PRO A 572 -15.38 -1.89 -19.40
C PRO A 572 -14.77 -2.20 -18.02
N GLY A 573 -13.52 -1.77 -17.78
CA GLY A 573 -12.88 -1.84 -16.47
C GLY A 573 -13.67 -1.15 -15.34
N TRP A 574 -14.37 -0.05 -15.63
CA TRP A 574 -15.21 0.66 -14.65
C TRP A 574 -16.34 -0.23 -14.12
N GLN A 575 -17.00 -0.99 -15.00
CA GLN A 575 -18.01 -1.95 -14.59
C GLN A 575 -17.40 -3.06 -13.72
N GLY A 576 -16.18 -3.52 -14.05
CA GLY A 576 -15.42 -4.47 -13.23
C GLY A 576 -15.18 -3.96 -11.81
N LEU A 577 -14.76 -2.69 -11.65
CA LEU A 577 -14.61 -2.03 -10.35
C LEU A 577 -15.94 -1.94 -9.60
N GLN A 578 -17.02 -1.53 -10.25
CA GLN A 578 -18.35 -1.44 -9.62
C GLN A 578 -18.82 -2.80 -9.08
N GLU A 579 -18.65 -3.87 -9.84
CA GLU A 579 -19.00 -5.23 -9.43
C GLU A 579 -18.14 -5.71 -8.25
N ALA A 580 -16.82 -5.49 -8.32
CA ALA A 580 -15.89 -5.85 -7.24
C ALA A 580 -16.18 -5.08 -5.95
N ASN A 581 -16.35 -3.76 -6.03
CA ASN A 581 -16.54 -2.90 -4.86
C ASN A 581 -17.81 -3.24 -4.06
N ARG A 582 -18.90 -3.62 -4.73
CA ARG A 582 -20.12 -4.11 -4.05
C ARG A 582 -19.83 -5.34 -3.19
N LYS A 583 -18.98 -6.25 -3.68
CA LYS A 583 -18.56 -7.44 -2.94
C LYS A 583 -17.60 -7.08 -1.82
N ILE A 584 -16.64 -6.21 -2.09
CA ILE A 584 -15.64 -5.78 -1.09
C ILE A 584 -16.31 -5.19 0.14
N VAL A 585 -17.22 -4.23 -0.04
CA VAL A 585 -17.92 -3.61 1.10
C VAL A 585 -18.73 -4.63 1.91
N ALA A 586 -19.33 -5.62 1.26
CA ALA A 586 -20.06 -6.68 1.93
C ALA A 586 -19.12 -7.65 2.67
N TYR A 587 -18.09 -8.16 2.00
CA TYR A 587 -17.14 -9.12 2.55
C TYR A 587 -16.28 -8.53 3.66
N ALA A 588 -15.81 -7.29 3.51
CA ALA A 588 -15.03 -6.60 4.53
C ALA A 588 -15.76 -6.53 5.87
N LYS A 589 -17.07 -6.23 5.84
CA LYS A 589 -17.93 -6.26 7.03
C LYS A 589 -17.89 -7.60 7.73
N ASP A 590 -17.92 -8.67 6.96
CA ASP A 590 -17.87 -10.00 7.53
C ASP A 590 -16.45 -10.27 8.04
N MET A 591 -15.39 -9.84 7.35
CA MET A 591 -13.99 -10.20 7.61
C MET A 591 -13.35 -9.60 8.87
N GLU A 592 -14.01 -8.68 9.56
CA GLU A 592 -13.44 -8.02 10.73
C GLU A 592 -14.25 -8.33 12.01
N PRO A 593 -13.63 -8.88 13.09
CA PRO A 593 -12.24 -9.33 13.23
C PRO A 593 -12.05 -10.80 12.78
N ARG A 594 -11.04 -11.07 11.94
CA ARG A 594 -10.55 -12.43 11.62
C ARG A 594 -9.03 -12.48 11.54
N GLU A 595 -8.47 -13.60 11.96
CA GLU A 595 -7.04 -13.89 11.84
C GLU A 595 -6.75 -14.44 10.43
N TRP A 596 -5.75 -13.86 9.76
CA TRP A 596 -5.24 -14.36 8.49
C TRP A 596 -4.18 -15.44 8.75
N LEU A 597 -4.28 -16.58 8.07
CA LEU A 597 -3.40 -17.73 8.28
C LEU A 597 -2.42 -17.96 7.13
N ASP A 598 -2.92 -17.83 5.90
CA ASP A 598 -2.15 -17.99 4.67
C ASP A 598 -2.93 -17.46 3.45
N ALA A 599 -2.23 -17.22 2.36
CA ALA A 599 -2.80 -17.01 1.04
C ALA A 599 -1.95 -17.71 -0.01
N SER A 600 -2.59 -18.54 -0.85
CA SER A 600 -1.90 -19.25 -1.92
C SER A 600 -2.84 -19.62 -3.06
N VAL A 601 -2.28 -20.07 -4.17
CA VAL A 601 -3.05 -20.46 -5.35
C VAL A 601 -3.54 -21.91 -5.24
N ILE A 602 -4.78 -22.12 -5.70
CA ILE A 602 -5.37 -23.43 -5.93
C ILE A 602 -5.17 -23.79 -7.39
N LEU A 603 -4.53 -24.93 -7.63
CA LEU A 603 -4.36 -25.55 -8.94
C LEU A 603 -5.25 -26.79 -9.06
N THR A 604 -5.22 -27.43 -10.22
CA THR A 604 -5.83 -28.76 -10.42
C THR A 604 -5.15 -29.85 -9.59
N THR A 605 -3.93 -29.60 -9.13
CA THR A 605 -3.18 -30.46 -8.20
C THR A 605 -3.44 -30.13 -6.73
N GLY A 606 -4.27 -29.12 -6.44
CA GLY A 606 -4.62 -28.70 -5.09
C GLY A 606 -4.09 -27.31 -4.71
N TYR A 607 -4.42 -26.89 -3.48
CA TYR A 607 -3.85 -25.71 -2.81
C TYR A 607 -2.35 -25.90 -2.60
N GLN A 608 -1.54 -24.89 -2.95
CA GLN A 608 -0.08 -25.03 -2.94
C GLN A 608 0.55 -25.22 -1.56
N ASN A 609 -0.11 -24.79 -0.47
CA ASN A 609 0.38 -24.93 0.91
C ASN A 609 -0.55 -25.85 1.73
N PRO A 610 -0.64 -27.16 1.41
CA PRO A 610 -1.64 -28.06 1.97
C PRO A 610 -1.55 -28.22 3.49
N GLU A 611 -0.38 -28.02 4.10
CA GLU A 611 -0.17 -28.08 5.54
C GLU A 611 -1.01 -27.07 6.32
N LYS A 612 -1.33 -25.93 5.70
CA LYS A 612 -2.15 -24.86 6.29
C LYS A 612 -3.64 -25.20 6.33
N LEU A 613 -4.10 -26.16 5.52
CA LEU A 613 -5.54 -26.50 5.42
C LEU A 613 -6.08 -27.17 6.69
N SER A 614 -5.21 -27.85 7.45
CA SER A 614 -5.59 -28.50 8.71
C SER A 614 -6.10 -27.50 9.75
N ALA A 615 -5.53 -26.29 9.79
CA ALA A 615 -5.95 -25.21 10.70
C ALA A 615 -7.35 -24.67 10.39
N VAL A 616 -7.86 -24.93 9.19
CA VAL A 616 -9.19 -24.52 8.69
C VAL A 616 -10.09 -25.73 8.41
N HIS A 617 -9.85 -26.84 9.11
CA HIS A 617 -10.67 -28.06 9.09
C HIS A 617 -10.98 -28.59 7.68
N THR A 618 -10.00 -28.47 6.78
CA THR A 618 -10.11 -28.87 5.38
C THR A 618 -8.97 -29.81 5.03
N LYS A 619 -9.27 -30.89 4.31
CA LYS A 619 -8.26 -31.88 3.89
C LYS A 619 -7.62 -31.51 2.56
N ALA A 620 -8.40 -30.99 1.63
CA ALA A 620 -7.94 -30.59 0.31
C ALA A 620 -8.86 -29.53 -0.29
N ILE A 621 -8.29 -28.69 -1.15
CA ILE A 621 -9.01 -27.76 -2.02
C ILE A 621 -8.36 -27.86 -3.39
N GLU A 622 -9.13 -28.11 -4.46
CA GLU A 622 -8.62 -28.31 -5.81
C GLU A 622 -9.53 -27.65 -6.86
N VAL A 623 -8.95 -27.17 -7.96
CA VAL A 623 -9.75 -26.75 -9.13
C VAL A 623 -10.07 -27.98 -9.97
N LEU A 624 -11.33 -28.17 -10.34
CA LEU A 624 -11.72 -29.27 -11.21
C LEU A 624 -11.24 -29.00 -12.65
N PRO A 625 -10.49 -29.93 -13.28
CA PRO A 625 -10.07 -29.78 -14.67
C PRO A 625 -11.28 -29.73 -15.61
N GLN A 626 -11.28 -28.77 -16.53
CA GLN A 626 -12.34 -28.60 -17.54
C GLN A 626 -11.86 -28.93 -18.95
N LYS A 627 -10.56 -28.79 -19.25
CA LYS A 627 -9.96 -29.09 -20.58
C LYS A 627 -10.73 -28.42 -21.74
N LEU A 628 -10.89 -27.10 -21.67
CA LEU A 628 -11.73 -26.35 -22.61
C LEU A 628 -10.91 -25.75 -23.75
N VAL A 629 -11.29 -26.05 -25.00
CA VAL A 629 -10.77 -25.35 -26.19
C VAL A 629 -11.84 -24.41 -26.73
N GLN A 630 -11.54 -23.11 -26.82
CA GLN A 630 -12.44 -22.09 -27.35
C GLN A 630 -11.68 -21.14 -28.28
N ASN A 631 -12.26 -20.82 -29.45
CA ASN A 631 -11.66 -19.92 -30.43
C ASN A 631 -10.19 -20.26 -30.76
N GLU A 632 -9.90 -21.56 -30.94
CA GLU A 632 -8.55 -22.11 -31.17
C GLU A 632 -7.54 -21.86 -30.03
N VAL A 633 -8.02 -21.66 -28.80
CA VAL A 633 -7.21 -21.51 -27.59
C VAL A 633 -7.54 -22.64 -26.61
N ASP A 634 -6.52 -23.38 -26.18
CA ASP A 634 -6.62 -24.29 -25.03
C ASP A 634 -6.55 -23.48 -23.74
N LEU A 635 -7.68 -23.41 -23.03
CA LEU A 635 -7.80 -22.61 -21.82
C LEU A 635 -7.24 -23.38 -20.63
N TYR A 636 -6.24 -22.79 -19.97
CA TYR A 636 -5.66 -23.36 -18.77
C TYR A 636 -6.67 -23.49 -17.63
N ASP A 637 -6.50 -24.50 -16.79
CA ASP A 637 -7.25 -24.71 -15.55
C ASP A 637 -6.38 -24.38 -14.32
N GLY A 638 -7.02 -24.04 -13.20
CA GLY A 638 -6.36 -23.66 -11.95
C GLY A 638 -6.31 -22.16 -11.75
N TYR A 639 -5.38 -21.68 -10.92
CA TYR A 639 -5.16 -20.25 -10.72
C TYR A 639 -6.34 -19.55 -10.02
N VAL A 640 -6.93 -20.18 -9.01
CA VAL A 640 -7.82 -19.51 -8.06
C VAL A 640 -7.01 -19.13 -6.83
N GLN A 641 -6.89 -17.84 -6.53
CA GLN A 641 -6.24 -17.39 -5.30
C GLN A 641 -7.16 -17.69 -4.11
N CYS A 642 -6.61 -18.22 -3.02
CA CYS A 642 -7.34 -18.53 -1.80
C CYS A 642 -6.62 -17.98 -0.57
N GLY A 643 -7.31 -17.09 0.16
CA GLY A 643 -6.95 -16.68 1.52
C GLY A 643 -7.64 -17.55 2.57
N LEU A 644 -6.89 -17.98 3.58
CA LEU A 644 -7.36 -18.79 4.70
C LEU A 644 -7.46 -17.91 5.95
N PHE A 645 -8.61 -17.96 6.62
CA PHE A 645 -8.89 -17.15 7.80
C PHE A 645 -9.59 -17.94 8.88
N THR A 646 -9.45 -17.50 10.13
CA THR A 646 -10.23 -17.97 11.26
C THR A 646 -10.86 -16.82 12.03
N ALA A 647 -12.16 -16.94 12.34
CA ALA A 647 -12.83 -16.02 13.27
C ALA A 647 -12.62 -16.44 14.73
N GLU A 648 -13.05 -15.59 15.67
CA GLU A 648 -13.07 -15.89 17.10
C GLU A 648 -13.75 -17.25 17.37
N GLY A 649 -13.07 -18.15 18.10
CA GLY A 649 -13.54 -19.53 18.29
C GLY A 649 -13.09 -20.55 17.25
N LYS A 650 -12.16 -20.19 16.33
CA LYS A 650 -11.54 -21.05 15.29
C LYS A 650 -12.45 -21.45 14.12
N TYR A 651 -13.45 -20.63 13.80
CA TYR A 651 -14.37 -20.93 12.68
C TYR A 651 -13.73 -20.58 11.32
N PRO A 652 -13.65 -21.52 10.36
CA PRO A 652 -12.96 -21.31 9.09
C PRO A 652 -13.69 -20.39 8.10
N TYR A 653 -12.90 -19.56 7.42
CA TYR A 653 -13.32 -18.73 6.29
C TYR A 653 -12.32 -18.82 5.14
N PHE A 654 -12.83 -18.73 3.92
CA PHE A 654 -12.04 -18.80 2.70
C PHE A 654 -12.41 -17.65 1.78
N MET A 655 -11.45 -16.80 1.42
CA MET A 655 -11.64 -15.82 0.36
C MET A 655 -11.08 -16.39 -0.93
N LEU A 656 -11.92 -16.61 -1.93
CA LEU A 656 -11.54 -17.14 -3.24
C LEU A 656 -11.61 -16.03 -4.30
N VAL A 657 -10.62 -15.96 -5.19
CA VAL A 657 -10.63 -15.07 -6.36
C VAL A 657 -10.14 -15.84 -7.59
N ASN A 658 -10.96 -15.93 -8.63
CA ASN A 658 -10.62 -16.62 -9.86
C ASN A 658 -9.70 -15.74 -10.73
N ARG A 659 -8.42 -16.10 -10.83
CA ARG A 659 -7.44 -15.33 -11.63
C ARG A 659 -7.52 -15.63 -13.12
N ARG A 660 -8.27 -16.66 -13.55
CA ARG A 660 -8.57 -16.89 -14.97
C ARG A 660 -9.71 -15.98 -15.39
N THR A 661 -9.35 -14.86 -16.02
CA THR A 661 -10.27 -13.75 -16.27
C THR A 661 -10.70 -13.67 -17.74
N GLU A 662 -9.74 -13.53 -18.65
CA GLU A 662 -9.95 -13.40 -20.08
C GLU A 662 -8.88 -14.18 -20.86
N TYR A 663 -9.16 -14.38 -22.15
CA TYR A 663 -8.22 -14.90 -23.12
C TYR A 663 -8.30 -14.09 -24.42
N ILE A 664 -7.26 -14.19 -25.25
CA ILE A 664 -7.19 -13.54 -26.55
C ILE A 664 -7.64 -14.55 -27.62
N SER A 665 -8.73 -14.28 -28.31
CA SER A 665 -9.23 -15.16 -29.38
C SER A 665 -8.25 -15.22 -30.56
N MET A 666 -7.85 -16.42 -30.99
CA MET A 666 -6.99 -16.59 -32.17
C MET A 666 -7.76 -16.46 -33.48
N VAL A 667 -9.08 -16.63 -33.45
CA VAL A 667 -9.97 -16.45 -34.60
C VAL A 667 -10.26 -14.97 -34.85
N ASN A 668 -10.51 -14.20 -33.79
CA ASN A 668 -10.91 -12.80 -33.89
C ASN A 668 -9.72 -11.82 -33.87
N ASN A 669 -8.50 -12.34 -33.66
CA ASN A 669 -7.28 -11.54 -33.66
C ASN A 669 -6.59 -11.63 -35.04
N PRO A 670 -6.60 -10.55 -35.85
CA PRO A 670 -6.01 -10.55 -37.18
C PRO A 670 -4.51 -10.89 -37.20
N SER A 671 -3.81 -10.62 -36.09
CA SER A 671 -2.38 -10.90 -35.95
C SER A 671 -2.06 -12.29 -35.41
N ARG A 672 -3.07 -13.05 -34.95
CA ARG A 672 -2.91 -14.33 -34.23
C ARG A 672 -1.83 -14.28 -33.13
N SER A 673 -1.68 -13.12 -32.50
CA SER A 673 -0.67 -12.85 -31.46
C SER A 673 -1.28 -12.86 -30.07
N ASP A 674 -0.70 -13.62 -29.15
CA ASP A 674 -1.07 -13.63 -27.72
C ASP A 674 -0.50 -12.43 -26.93
N SER A 675 0.05 -11.43 -27.62
CA SER A 675 0.60 -10.20 -27.03
C SER A 675 -0.19 -8.98 -27.51
N LEU A 676 -0.56 -8.11 -26.58
CA LEU A 676 -1.35 -6.89 -26.82
C LEU A 676 -0.50 -5.62 -26.97
N LEU A 677 0.83 -5.79 -27.01
CA LEU A 677 1.81 -4.70 -26.94
C LEU A 677 1.47 -3.50 -27.83
N ASN A 678 1.05 -3.74 -29.07
CA ASN A 678 0.82 -2.68 -30.07
C ASN A 678 -0.66 -2.46 -30.39
N ILE A 679 -1.59 -2.94 -29.55
CA ILE A 679 -3.03 -2.75 -29.77
C ILE A 679 -3.43 -1.35 -29.30
N PRO A 680 -3.96 -0.49 -30.18
CA PRO A 680 -4.34 0.87 -29.81
C PRO A 680 -5.35 0.94 -28.65
N PRO A 681 -5.30 2.00 -27.81
CA PRO A 681 -6.14 2.10 -26.61
C PRO A 681 -7.65 1.97 -26.85
N GLU A 682 -8.16 2.49 -27.97
CA GLU A 682 -9.57 2.44 -28.33
C GLU A 682 -10.05 1.05 -28.76
N LYS A 683 -9.13 0.16 -29.15
CA LYS A 683 -9.44 -1.22 -29.56
C LYS A 683 -9.12 -2.27 -28.51
N LEU A 684 -8.41 -1.90 -27.44
CA LEU A 684 -7.90 -2.85 -26.46
C LEU A 684 -8.98 -3.80 -25.93
N ASP A 685 -10.15 -3.28 -25.55
CA ASP A 685 -11.20 -4.07 -24.92
C ASP A 685 -11.82 -5.12 -25.85
N SER A 686 -11.81 -4.89 -27.18
CA SER A 686 -12.42 -5.81 -28.14
C SER A 686 -11.58 -7.06 -28.41
N TYR A 687 -10.32 -7.09 -27.95
CA TYR A 687 -9.43 -8.24 -28.11
C TYR A 687 -9.61 -9.28 -27.00
N PHE A 688 -10.26 -8.91 -25.91
CA PHE A 688 -10.50 -9.79 -24.78
C PHE A 688 -11.83 -10.53 -24.90
N VAL A 689 -11.79 -11.83 -24.67
CA VAL A 689 -12.98 -12.67 -24.51
C VAL A 689 -13.01 -13.19 -23.07
N PRO A 690 -14.16 -13.11 -22.37
CA PRO A 690 -14.27 -13.69 -21.03
C PRO A 690 -13.97 -15.19 -21.05
N ALA A 691 -13.18 -15.66 -20.07
CA ALA A 691 -13.03 -17.09 -19.85
C ALA A 691 -14.34 -17.71 -19.32
N PRO A 692 -14.51 -19.04 -19.35
CA PRO A 692 -15.57 -19.71 -18.60
C PRO A 692 -15.29 -19.75 -17.08
N PRO A 693 -16.34 -19.84 -16.23
CA PRO A 693 -16.19 -20.00 -14.79
C PRO A 693 -15.35 -21.24 -14.42
N GLN A 694 -14.67 -21.19 -13.29
CA GLN A 694 -13.94 -22.34 -12.72
C GLN A 694 -14.68 -22.92 -11.52
N SER A 695 -14.58 -24.24 -11.35
CA SER A 695 -15.19 -24.96 -10.22
C SER A 695 -14.10 -25.37 -9.23
N VAL A 696 -14.23 -24.94 -7.97
CA VAL A 696 -13.35 -25.31 -6.87
C VAL A 696 -14.04 -26.36 -6.02
N LYS A 697 -13.40 -27.51 -5.84
CA LYS A 697 -13.88 -28.58 -4.98
C LYS A 697 -13.14 -28.55 -3.65
N PHE A 698 -13.89 -28.56 -2.57
CA PHE A 698 -13.36 -28.73 -1.21
C PHE A 698 -13.46 -30.20 -0.81
N THR A 699 -12.61 -30.64 0.10
CA THR A 699 -12.77 -31.89 0.86
C THR A 699 -12.69 -31.54 2.33
N ILE A 700 -13.84 -31.49 3.00
CA ILE A 700 -13.93 -31.09 4.41
C ILE A 700 -13.37 -32.19 5.30
N ASP A 701 -12.59 -31.81 6.30
CA ASP A 701 -12.01 -32.77 7.24
C ASP A 701 -13.04 -33.21 8.29
N ASN A 702 -12.94 -34.45 8.78
CA ASN A 702 -13.85 -34.95 9.82
C ASN A 702 -13.79 -34.14 11.13
N SER A 703 -12.68 -33.45 11.40
CA SER A 703 -12.56 -32.53 12.55
C SER A 703 -13.59 -31.41 12.52
N ALA A 704 -14.03 -30.95 11.34
CA ALA A 704 -15.09 -29.95 11.21
C ALA A 704 -16.41 -30.43 11.85
N LYS A 705 -16.68 -31.74 11.80
CA LYS A 705 -17.94 -32.32 12.31
C LYS A 705 -18.08 -32.22 13.83
N GLY A 706 -16.94 -32.22 14.54
CA GLY A 706 -16.91 -32.00 15.98
C GLY A 706 -17.22 -30.55 16.38
N ILE A 707 -17.07 -29.61 15.46
CA ILE A 707 -17.25 -28.17 15.69
C ILE A 707 -18.65 -27.74 15.27
N PHE A 708 -19.04 -28.03 14.03
CA PHE A 708 -20.29 -27.52 13.44
C PHE A 708 -21.47 -28.47 13.62
N GLY A 709 -21.20 -29.78 13.76
CA GLY A 709 -22.20 -30.84 13.67
C GLY A 709 -21.93 -31.77 12.49
N LYS A 710 -22.74 -32.82 12.36
CA LYS A 710 -22.47 -33.93 11.43
C LYS A 710 -22.39 -33.51 9.95
N GLU A 711 -23.20 -32.54 9.55
CA GLU A 711 -23.37 -32.12 8.16
C GLU A 711 -22.81 -30.71 8.00
N VAL A 712 -21.70 -30.58 7.26
CA VAL A 712 -20.94 -29.33 7.10
C VAL A 712 -21.08 -28.80 5.68
N ALA A 713 -21.21 -27.49 5.55
CA ALA A 713 -21.37 -26.78 4.29
C ALA A 713 -20.52 -25.50 4.26
N LEU A 714 -20.47 -24.88 3.07
CA LEU A 714 -19.87 -23.56 2.87
C LEU A 714 -20.97 -22.58 2.46
N TYR A 715 -21.00 -21.41 3.09
CA TYR A 715 -22.00 -20.38 2.84
C TYR A 715 -21.33 -19.09 2.36
N ASP A 716 -21.87 -18.48 1.30
CA ASP A 716 -21.43 -17.17 0.80
C ASP A 716 -22.41 -16.09 1.27
N PRO A 717 -21.99 -15.13 2.12
CA PRO A 717 -22.90 -14.14 2.69
C PRO A 717 -23.38 -13.09 1.67
N PHE A 718 -22.65 -12.87 0.58
CA PHE A 718 -23.02 -11.89 -0.45
C PHE A 718 -24.05 -12.46 -1.41
N SER A 719 -23.76 -13.61 -2.03
CA SER A 719 -24.69 -14.28 -2.94
C SER A 719 -25.81 -15.02 -2.19
N LYS A 720 -25.63 -15.22 -0.88
CA LYS A 720 -26.47 -16.03 0.00
C LYS A 720 -26.52 -17.50 -0.42
N GLU A 721 -25.60 -17.99 -1.25
CA GLU A 721 -25.58 -19.37 -1.72
C GLU A 721 -25.03 -20.33 -0.66
N LEU A 722 -25.61 -21.53 -0.58
CA LEU A 722 -25.18 -22.62 0.30
C LEU A 722 -24.64 -23.77 -0.55
N PHE A 723 -23.40 -24.16 -0.31
CA PHE A 723 -22.70 -25.25 -0.99
C PHE A 723 -22.58 -26.43 -0.03
N TYR A 724 -23.35 -27.49 -0.29
CA TYR A 724 -23.38 -28.71 0.50
C TYR A 724 -23.26 -29.95 -0.38
N SER A 725 -22.50 -30.93 0.09
CA SER A 725 -22.38 -32.25 -0.52
C SER A 725 -22.39 -33.31 0.59
N ALA A 726 -23.21 -34.35 0.42
CA ALA A 726 -23.26 -35.47 1.37
C ALA A 726 -21.96 -36.28 1.43
N ALA A 727 -21.07 -36.11 0.45
CA ALA A 727 -19.74 -36.71 0.45
C ALA A 727 -18.67 -35.81 1.12
N ASP A 728 -19.09 -34.72 1.78
CA ASP A 728 -18.21 -33.70 2.36
C ASP A 728 -17.30 -33.01 1.31
N THR A 729 -17.72 -33.02 0.05
CA THR A 729 -16.99 -32.42 -1.08
C THR A 729 -17.82 -31.39 -1.84
N PRO A 730 -18.13 -30.22 -1.26
CA PRO A 730 -18.87 -29.19 -1.98
C PRO A 730 -18.05 -28.60 -3.12
N GLU A 731 -18.74 -28.24 -4.21
CA GLU A 731 -18.16 -27.62 -5.40
C GLU A 731 -18.70 -26.20 -5.57
N ILE A 732 -17.80 -25.25 -5.85
CA ILE A 732 -18.10 -23.82 -5.90
C ILE A 732 -17.69 -23.27 -7.27
N ASN A 733 -18.65 -22.75 -8.00
CA ASN A 733 -18.40 -22.07 -9.28
C ASN A 733 -18.05 -20.60 -9.05
N ILE A 734 -16.97 -20.14 -9.69
CA ILE A 734 -16.48 -18.78 -9.60
C ILE A 734 -16.30 -18.23 -11.02
N ASP A 735 -17.06 -17.18 -11.32
CA ASP A 735 -16.99 -16.47 -12.60
C ASP A 735 -15.60 -15.86 -12.82
N PRO A 736 -15.25 -15.52 -14.07
CA PRO A 736 -13.92 -15.00 -14.40
C PRO A 736 -13.62 -13.70 -13.68
N GLY A 737 -12.44 -13.62 -13.05
CA GLY A 737 -12.03 -12.45 -12.27
C GLY A 737 -12.87 -12.15 -11.04
N ASP A 738 -13.85 -13.00 -10.72
CA ASP A 738 -14.74 -12.79 -9.59
C ASP A 738 -14.24 -13.51 -8.32
N GLY A 739 -14.87 -13.21 -7.19
CA GLY A 739 -14.53 -13.81 -5.90
C GLY A 739 -15.72 -14.10 -5.00
N ARG A 740 -15.48 -14.99 -4.05
CA ARG A 740 -16.43 -15.48 -3.05
C ARG A 740 -15.76 -15.57 -1.68
N LEU A 741 -16.40 -15.01 -0.67
CA LEU A 741 -16.08 -15.30 0.72
C LEU A 741 -16.95 -16.48 1.16
N LEU A 742 -16.33 -17.56 1.62
CA LEU A 742 -17.02 -18.76 2.08
C LEU A 742 -16.84 -18.92 3.58
N GLN A 743 -17.94 -19.06 4.30
CA GLN A 743 -18.00 -19.35 5.74
C GLN A 743 -18.31 -20.83 5.91
N MET A 744 -17.50 -21.55 6.69
CA MET A 744 -17.86 -22.92 7.06
C MET A 744 -19.03 -22.89 8.06
N CYS A 745 -20.05 -23.70 7.81
CA CYS A 745 -21.29 -23.71 8.58
C CYS A 745 -21.91 -25.10 8.68
N ALA A 746 -22.82 -25.27 9.63
CA ALA A 746 -23.65 -26.46 9.75
C ALA A 746 -24.84 -26.40 8.78
N THR A 747 -25.33 -27.56 8.33
CA THR A 747 -26.56 -27.65 7.55
C THR A 747 -27.34 -28.93 7.84
N LEU A 748 -28.38 -29.21 7.07
CA LEU A 748 -29.13 -30.48 7.13
C LEU A 748 -29.27 -31.09 5.73
N PRO A 749 -29.27 -32.43 5.60
CA PRO A 749 -29.60 -33.10 4.35
C PRO A 749 -31.12 -33.01 4.11
N LYS A 750 -31.55 -33.37 2.89
CA LYS A 750 -32.99 -33.46 2.55
C LYS A 750 -33.78 -34.39 3.48
N LYS A 751 -33.14 -35.44 4.00
CA LYS A 751 -33.71 -36.37 4.98
C LYS A 751 -32.79 -36.43 6.20
N VAL A 752 -33.35 -36.12 7.36
CA VAL A 752 -32.63 -36.14 8.64
C VAL A 752 -33.08 -37.36 9.43
N GLU A 753 -32.11 -38.20 9.80
CA GLU A 753 -32.31 -39.39 10.63
C GLU A 753 -31.46 -39.28 11.90
N GLY A 754 -32.01 -39.76 13.02
CA GLY A 754 -31.31 -39.75 14.31
C GLY A 754 -31.18 -38.35 14.92
N LYS A 755 -30.12 -38.16 15.72
CA LYS A 755 -29.84 -36.92 16.44
C LYS A 755 -28.81 -36.08 15.68
N MET A 756 -29.08 -34.79 15.53
CA MET A 756 -28.14 -33.81 14.96
C MET A 756 -28.09 -32.56 15.84
N GLU A 757 -26.89 -32.03 16.00
CA GLU A 757 -26.65 -30.74 16.64
C GLU A 757 -26.08 -29.77 15.61
N LEU A 758 -26.51 -28.51 15.68
CA LEU A 758 -26.06 -27.42 14.82
C LEU A 758 -25.46 -26.32 15.70
N ASN A 759 -24.21 -25.96 15.41
CA ASN A 759 -23.41 -25.06 16.25
C ASN A 759 -22.91 -23.84 15.45
N HIS A 760 -22.64 -22.74 16.16
CA HIS A 760 -22.07 -21.47 15.67
C HIS A 760 -22.83 -20.76 14.54
N LEU A 761 -22.82 -21.31 13.33
CA LEU A 761 -23.56 -20.82 12.18
C LEU A 761 -24.20 -22.02 11.50
N ALA A 762 -25.52 -21.98 11.33
CA ALA A 762 -26.27 -23.01 10.64
C ALA A 762 -27.13 -22.40 9.53
N VAL A 763 -27.06 -22.99 8.34
CA VAL A 763 -27.83 -22.53 7.18
C VAL A 763 -28.68 -23.67 6.65
N LEU A 764 -30.00 -23.48 6.65
CA LEU A 764 -30.97 -24.45 6.17
C LEU A 764 -31.57 -23.97 4.84
N GLN A 765 -31.55 -24.84 3.84
CA GLN A 765 -32.08 -24.52 2.51
C GLN A 765 -32.90 -25.67 1.92
N GLY A 766 -34.01 -25.31 1.28
CA GLY A 766 -34.79 -26.21 0.43
C GLY A 766 -35.79 -27.06 1.21
N GLU A 767 -36.06 -28.27 0.70
CA GLU A 767 -37.00 -29.19 1.32
C GLU A 767 -36.28 -30.17 2.26
N ILE A 768 -36.49 -30.00 3.56
CA ILE A 768 -35.86 -30.78 4.63
C ILE A 768 -36.95 -31.58 5.34
N THR A 769 -36.77 -32.89 5.47
CA THR A 769 -37.68 -33.78 6.19
C THR A 769 -36.97 -34.41 7.39
N LEU A 770 -37.45 -34.11 8.59
CA LEU A 770 -37.04 -34.84 9.80
C LEU A 770 -37.85 -36.12 9.88
N GLU A 771 -37.15 -37.26 9.78
CA GLU A 771 -37.75 -38.59 9.82
C GLU A 771 -38.28 -38.96 11.21
N LYS A 772 -39.01 -40.08 11.30
CA LYS A 772 -39.62 -40.52 12.56
C LYS A 772 -38.57 -40.59 13.67
N LYS A 773 -38.84 -39.93 14.79
CA LYS A 773 -37.94 -39.84 15.97
C LYS A 773 -36.60 -39.12 15.72
N ALA A 774 -36.42 -38.43 14.59
CA ALA A 774 -35.26 -37.58 14.39
C ALA A 774 -35.30 -36.38 15.34
N GLU A 775 -34.14 -35.93 15.82
CA GLU A 775 -34.02 -34.81 16.77
C GLU A 775 -32.92 -33.88 16.29
N VAL A 776 -33.29 -32.67 15.89
CA VAL A 776 -32.35 -31.61 15.53
C VAL A 776 -32.35 -30.58 16.64
N THR A 777 -31.17 -30.22 17.14
CA THR A 777 -31.00 -29.18 18.14
C THR A 777 -30.03 -28.12 17.64
N VAL A 778 -30.52 -26.89 17.52
CA VAL A 778 -29.71 -25.68 17.30
C VAL A 778 -29.29 -25.18 18.68
N LYS A 779 -27.98 -25.04 18.91
CA LYS A 779 -27.46 -24.60 20.21
C LYS A 779 -27.68 -23.10 20.43
N PRO A 780 -27.69 -22.61 21.70
CA PRO A 780 -27.97 -21.21 22.01
C PRO A 780 -27.01 -20.20 21.37
N ASP A 781 -25.75 -20.59 21.17
CA ASP A 781 -24.68 -19.80 20.56
C ASP A 781 -24.65 -19.91 19.03
N CYS A 782 -25.56 -20.70 18.43
CA CYS A 782 -25.67 -20.85 16.99
C CYS A 782 -26.58 -19.78 16.39
N LYS A 783 -26.06 -19.02 15.43
CA LYS A 783 -26.88 -18.22 14.51
C LYS A 783 -27.49 -19.14 13.45
N LEU A 784 -28.82 -19.27 13.45
CA LEU A 784 -29.55 -20.04 12.44
C LEU A 784 -30.08 -19.14 11.32
N ILE A 785 -29.84 -19.51 10.07
CA ILE A 785 -30.42 -18.89 8.89
C ILE A 785 -31.27 -19.93 8.15
N ILE A 786 -32.59 -19.72 8.09
CA ILE A 786 -33.48 -20.52 7.25
C ILE A 786 -33.74 -19.75 5.96
N LYS A 787 -33.21 -20.22 4.85
CA LYS A 787 -33.29 -19.49 3.58
C LYS A 787 -34.71 -19.37 3.04
N GLU A 788 -34.93 -18.32 2.27
CA GLU A 788 -36.19 -18.04 1.59
C GLU A 788 -36.73 -19.26 0.83
N GLY A 789 -38.04 -19.49 0.93
CA GLY A 789 -38.75 -20.58 0.27
C GLY A 789 -38.50 -21.98 0.84
N SER A 790 -37.71 -22.12 1.90
CA SER A 790 -37.43 -23.43 2.51
C SER A 790 -38.67 -24.06 3.13
N LYS A 791 -38.78 -25.39 3.04
CA LYS A 791 -39.87 -26.18 3.63
C LYS A 791 -39.31 -27.25 4.55
N ILE A 792 -39.60 -27.15 5.84
CA ILE A 792 -39.13 -28.10 6.86
C ILE A 792 -40.32 -28.92 7.33
N THR A 793 -40.31 -30.23 7.06
CA THR A 793 -41.38 -31.16 7.47
C THR A 793 -40.92 -32.05 8.60
N LEU A 794 -41.65 -32.03 9.72
CA LEU A 794 -41.38 -32.87 10.88
C LEU A 794 -42.36 -34.04 10.90
N LYS A 795 -41.85 -35.28 10.75
CA LYS A 795 -42.66 -36.51 10.82
C LYS A 795 -42.97 -36.90 12.27
N LYS A 796 -43.88 -37.87 12.44
CA LYS A 796 -44.31 -38.37 13.76
C LYS A 796 -43.12 -38.68 14.68
N GLY A 797 -43.08 -38.06 15.85
CA GLY A 797 -42.05 -38.21 16.87
C GLY A 797 -40.77 -37.41 16.61
N ALA A 798 -40.65 -36.70 15.49
CA ALA A 798 -39.51 -35.83 15.21
C ALA A 798 -39.53 -34.57 16.10
N LYS A 799 -38.35 -34.06 16.44
CA LYS A 799 -38.16 -32.84 17.24
C LYS A 799 -37.21 -31.89 16.53
N LEU A 800 -37.62 -30.62 16.44
CA LEU A 800 -36.73 -29.50 16.08
C LEU A 800 -36.67 -28.55 17.26
N ASN A 801 -35.52 -28.46 17.91
CA ASN A 801 -35.27 -27.55 19.02
C ASN A 801 -34.42 -26.38 18.49
N ILE A 802 -34.96 -25.17 18.53
CA ILE A 802 -34.25 -23.94 18.14
C ILE A 802 -33.98 -23.13 19.40
N GLN A 803 -32.71 -22.80 19.60
CA GLN A 803 -32.19 -21.96 20.67
C GLN A 803 -31.29 -20.90 20.02
N GLY A 804 -31.29 -19.66 20.50
CA GLY A 804 -30.42 -18.59 19.96
C GLY A 804 -31.04 -17.71 18.87
N GLU A 805 -30.19 -16.96 18.15
CA GLU A 805 -30.62 -16.03 17.10
C GLU A 805 -31.02 -16.80 15.82
N THR A 806 -32.20 -16.50 15.29
CA THR A 806 -32.71 -17.15 14.09
C THR A 806 -33.23 -16.11 13.08
N GLU A 807 -32.67 -16.12 11.88
CA GLU A 807 -33.15 -15.37 10.73
C GLU A 807 -33.94 -16.30 9.81
N ILE A 808 -35.22 -16.01 9.60
CA ILE A 808 -36.11 -16.81 8.75
C ILE A 808 -36.42 -15.98 7.50
N GLY A 809 -36.04 -16.49 6.33
CA GLY A 809 -36.31 -15.88 5.04
C GLY A 809 -37.80 -15.79 4.70
N GLN A 810 -38.10 -15.15 3.58
CA GLN A 810 -39.49 -15.01 3.12
C GLN A 810 -40.04 -16.38 2.68
N ASN A 811 -41.37 -16.56 2.74
CA ASN A 811 -42.06 -17.75 2.21
C ASN A 811 -41.63 -19.11 2.82
N VAL A 812 -41.03 -19.11 4.01
CA VAL A 812 -40.61 -20.33 4.71
C VAL A 812 -41.82 -21.05 5.30
N GLN A 813 -41.84 -22.39 5.19
CA GLN A 813 -42.89 -23.23 5.75
C GLN A 813 -42.31 -24.30 6.69
N ILE A 814 -42.81 -24.36 7.93
CA ILE A 814 -42.49 -25.45 8.87
C ILE A 814 -43.76 -26.28 9.09
N LYS A 815 -43.78 -27.52 8.58
CA LYS A 815 -44.92 -28.43 8.59
C LYS A 815 -44.77 -29.47 9.70
N LEU A 816 -45.69 -29.44 10.67
CA LEU A 816 -45.73 -30.35 11.81
C LEU A 816 -46.76 -31.46 11.54
N LEU A 817 -46.31 -32.69 11.28
CA LEU A 817 -47.21 -33.85 11.22
C LEU A 817 -47.55 -34.35 12.63
N LYS A 818 -48.70 -35.02 12.77
CA LYS A 818 -49.20 -35.56 14.04
C LYS A 818 -48.11 -36.23 14.89
N GLY A 819 -47.89 -35.68 16.09
CA GLY A 819 -46.94 -36.18 17.08
C GLY A 819 -45.49 -35.72 16.89
N SER A 820 -45.22 -34.75 16.02
CA SER A 820 -43.94 -34.03 15.98
C SER A 820 -43.91 -32.83 16.94
N ILE A 821 -42.72 -32.31 17.24
CA ILE A 821 -42.50 -31.22 18.18
C ILE A 821 -41.56 -30.18 17.56
N LEU A 822 -41.98 -28.91 17.55
CA LEU A 822 -41.12 -27.76 17.32
C LEU A 822 -41.01 -27.00 18.64
N ASN A 823 -39.79 -26.89 19.17
CA ASN A 823 -39.50 -26.11 20.37
C ASN A 823 -38.71 -24.87 19.98
N LEU A 824 -39.23 -23.69 20.33
CA LEU A 824 -38.54 -22.42 20.20
C LEU A 824 -38.21 -21.95 21.63
N ASN A 825 -37.07 -22.37 22.15
CA ASN A 825 -36.69 -22.13 23.54
C ASN A 825 -35.72 -20.95 23.60
N GLU A 826 -36.18 -19.82 24.16
CA GLU A 826 -35.38 -18.59 24.26
C GLU A 826 -34.80 -18.13 22.89
N ALA A 827 -35.45 -18.54 21.79
CA ALA A 827 -35.02 -18.22 20.45
C ALA A 827 -35.46 -16.80 20.07
N ASN A 828 -34.52 -16.00 19.56
CA ASN A 828 -34.81 -14.68 19.02
C ASN A 828 -34.99 -14.79 17.50
N CYS A 829 -36.24 -14.98 17.07
CA CYS A 829 -36.58 -15.21 15.67
C CYS A 829 -36.97 -13.91 14.96
N LYS A 830 -36.22 -13.57 13.89
CA LYS A 830 -36.55 -12.49 12.95
C LYS A 830 -37.08 -13.11 11.65
N GLY A 831 -38.37 -12.95 11.39
CA GLY A 831 -39.04 -13.53 10.22
C GLY A 831 -39.22 -12.56 9.05
N GLY A 832 -39.02 -13.06 7.84
CA GLY A 832 -39.42 -12.39 6.60
C GLY A 832 -40.93 -12.44 6.37
N LYS A 833 -41.37 -11.96 5.21
CA LYS A 833 -42.78 -12.03 4.80
C LYS A 833 -43.22 -13.48 4.60
N GLU A 834 -44.45 -13.79 5.00
CA GLU A 834 -45.12 -15.09 4.77
C GLU A 834 -44.45 -16.33 5.39
N VAL A 835 -43.82 -16.20 6.56
CA VAL A 835 -43.38 -17.36 7.35
C VAL A 835 -44.61 -18.08 7.94
N LYS A 836 -44.73 -19.39 7.68
CA LYS A 836 -45.87 -20.22 8.10
C LYS A 836 -45.43 -21.43 8.93
N ILE A 837 -46.05 -21.61 10.09
CA ILE A 837 -45.99 -22.86 10.86
C ILE A 837 -47.34 -23.58 10.67
N ILE A 838 -47.32 -24.78 10.09
CA ILE A 838 -48.52 -25.48 9.65
C ILE A 838 -48.65 -26.81 10.40
N GLY A 839 -49.67 -26.93 11.26
CA GLY A 839 -50.07 -28.21 11.83
C GLY A 839 -50.94 -29.00 10.85
N VAL A 840 -50.55 -30.24 10.53
CA VAL A 840 -51.37 -31.14 9.71
C VAL A 840 -51.98 -32.22 10.59
N LYS A 841 -53.32 -32.27 10.56
CA LYS A 841 -54.15 -33.19 11.36
C LYS A 841 -53.81 -34.65 11.10
#